data_AF-A0A1S1U8H0-F1
#
_entry.id   AF-A0A1S1U8H0-F1
#
_cell.length_a   1.000
_cell.length_b   1.000
_cell.length_c   1.000
_cell.angle_alpha   90.00
_cell.angle_beta   90.00
_cell.angle_gamma   90.00
#
_symmetry.space_group_name_H-M   'P 1'
#
loop_
_entity.id
_entity.type
_entity.pdbx_description
1 polymer ?
#
loop_
_entity_poly.entity_id
_entity_poly.type
_entity_poly.pdbx_seq_one_letter_code
_entity_poly.pdbx_strand_id
1 'polypeptide(L)'
;MSFIKQVLLALLLCAMSAAHATSIGYTATSLGGTQWRYDYTVSNTTLAVPIAEFTLFFSVGQHAMLHDISMTPGWDVLLVQPDPAIPASGYLDALALAGGINPGATATGFSVTFDYLGAGSPGAQQFSILDPISFIELETGITQAAAVALPSTPWLLLAGVLAAACLRRRQLACAALATGLALGLCACGGPNDPTQPPAPKVLLAAAATTSTTVQAAGDFEVTQLEKMAEQRVSRTVWDYTYRVHIRNNSRAAASNVQAVLASAPEGSTIIDGEVLAGSIDAGATVTPDDTIILRIERSIAFQSTALAWTFSANASIVLDPVQPAQVVTLSLAELGLTDGADSVKVSGAVTDVLLQDGSLRFSTPGDTGVDQHAQFSLSKGNSVTTLNLLIQTELPTAVETHVEPDDDGNLPATAPVLVIAGLGPNNRLQPGALAFRLVGAPSLALQDDSDGLLSRPNGVAISLRQYWVFDAASGTFSISATAMQQLLASLPNGSYDLNLNFVSQDGEFTASYALIVVKSATSLQGQLRTPAGGNATGLAGKKMLLAGYNNHQRQVGVVDATGAFHFDGVLPDTYQLTLNDLVHPNVVSVSAVVFDNSSSVSVGIVYPYAPGLARRTATAQSYVAGTVTQDGAGPPVRAVPASPRAAGDVTPQDDEGSKTFTATAAAQNQTITSPVAFTVPKGTKNVGVKITVSTAEYPVYTTAQSQYNDTWSYAVTGLPGVNLAATGAVNQTHYTQGSIVRTECVDVSKQTRDGALSLGGSVSATNIGDSALATVTTVELSLACKGLKVTQAKFSSPNKAARPVLQPIKLTGNLPGPYVSVSQGAATATHTLPLEVHYTPAAATITEVHIGISSGGGDPAFSTENLLSQTNTKSAGKVTFPSLVLPAFAGAKLDKKAVVTLRLKGKVDNTDANSDPAEGGQVELKGDTAYIPLYLANNEAALAARRYGTRDAGGDSWATRLAIAWLAGKPYRFDDISGQHVTQTAAGDSILGHRGHSDGQQIDLRYADGAGGYTDALGGQNNGAAIHQLILDAKAEVAANPAQKPKLAALQAWIAANRAMLTLEAAPASTRVIYIGPSFVKLALVDGRFSAAPADKIPGAGAWSKPIKVHIEAGHLSHWHISLTAHP
;
A
#
# COMPACT_ATOMS: atom_id res chain seq x y z
N MET A 1 -16.02 -64.57 -4.91
CA MET A 1 -16.84 -63.40 -4.49
C MET A 1 -16.89 -62.26 -5.52
N SER A 2 -15.81 -61.86 -6.20
CA SER A 2 -15.85 -60.68 -7.11
C SER A 2 -16.92 -60.74 -8.21
N PHE A 3 -16.99 -61.84 -8.96
CA PHE A 3 -17.84 -61.97 -10.16
C PHE A 3 -19.33 -61.72 -9.90
N ILE A 4 -19.88 -62.20 -8.78
CA ILE A 4 -21.29 -61.99 -8.41
C ILE A 4 -21.57 -60.51 -8.13
N LYS A 5 -20.64 -59.77 -7.52
CA LYS A 5 -20.78 -58.31 -7.34
C LYS A 5 -20.75 -57.55 -8.67
N GLN A 6 -19.93 -57.99 -9.62
CA GLN A 6 -19.87 -57.39 -10.96
C GLN A 6 -21.14 -57.64 -11.77
N VAL A 7 -21.72 -58.84 -11.67
CA VAL A 7 -23.02 -59.16 -12.31
C VAL A 7 -24.18 -58.40 -11.64
N LEU A 8 -24.21 -58.28 -10.30
CA LEU A 8 -25.21 -57.44 -9.62
C LEU A 8 -25.08 -55.95 -9.98
N LEU A 9 -23.85 -55.44 -10.11
CA LEU A 9 -23.61 -54.04 -10.49
C LEU A 9 -24.09 -53.77 -11.93
N ALA A 10 -23.84 -54.70 -12.87
CA ALA A 10 -24.37 -54.61 -14.23
C ALA A 10 -25.91 -54.66 -14.26
N LEU A 11 -26.54 -55.50 -13.43
CA LEU A 11 -28.00 -55.57 -13.29
C LEU A 11 -28.60 -54.30 -12.66
N LEU A 12 -27.94 -53.68 -11.67
CA LEU A 12 -28.36 -52.38 -11.11
C LEU A 12 -28.24 -51.26 -12.15
N LEU A 13 -27.16 -51.23 -12.94
CA LEU A 13 -26.98 -50.24 -14.00
C LEU A 13 -28.03 -50.38 -15.12
N CYS A 14 -28.53 -51.60 -15.37
CA CYS A 14 -29.65 -51.84 -16.29
C CYS A 14 -31.04 -51.55 -15.68
N ALA A 15 -31.12 -51.23 -14.38
CA ALA A 15 -32.37 -50.98 -13.65
C ALA A 15 -32.58 -49.50 -13.28
N MET A 16 -31.67 -48.61 -13.67
CA MET A 16 -31.86 -47.16 -13.53
C MET A 16 -32.65 -46.62 -14.71
N SER A 17 -33.94 -46.36 -14.49
CA SER A 17 -34.75 -45.53 -15.38
C SER A 17 -34.06 -44.17 -15.57
N ALA A 18 -33.84 -43.76 -16.82
CA ALA A 18 -33.33 -42.43 -17.10
C ALA A 18 -34.34 -41.37 -16.63
N ALA A 19 -33.86 -40.31 -15.99
CA ALA A 19 -34.65 -39.12 -15.72
C ALA A 19 -34.83 -38.36 -17.06
N HIS A 20 -35.95 -38.60 -17.74
CA HIS A 20 -36.27 -38.00 -19.02
C HIS A 20 -36.80 -36.57 -18.84
N ALA A 21 -35.88 -35.58 -18.86
CA ALA A 21 -36.20 -34.16 -19.02
C ALA A 21 -37.23 -33.92 -20.13
N THR A 22 -38.01 -32.84 -20.03
CA THR A 22 -39.02 -32.49 -21.06
C THR A 22 -38.35 -32.49 -22.42
N SER A 23 -38.91 -33.27 -23.35
CA SER A 23 -38.22 -33.61 -24.59
C SER A 23 -38.85 -32.87 -25.76
N ILE A 24 -38.08 -31.93 -26.34
CA ILE A 24 -38.39 -31.34 -27.64
C ILE A 24 -37.59 -32.10 -28.71
N GLY A 25 -38.28 -32.97 -29.45
CA GLY A 25 -37.76 -33.61 -30.64
C GLY A 25 -37.80 -32.67 -31.85
N TYR A 26 -36.81 -32.74 -32.74
CA TYR A 26 -36.79 -32.01 -34.01
C TYR A 26 -36.49 -32.91 -35.22
N THR A 27 -36.99 -32.51 -36.38
CA THR A 27 -36.59 -33.04 -37.70
C THR A 27 -36.16 -31.86 -38.57
N ALA A 28 -34.96 -31.92 -39.15
CA ALA A 28 -34.45 -30.90 -40.08
C ALA A 28 -34.67 -31.33 -41.53
N THR A 29 -35.40 -30.52 -42.31
CA THR A 29 -35.70 -30.77 -43.73
C THR A 29 -35.10 -29.64 -44.57
N SER A 30 -34.24 -29.96 -45.55
CA SER A 30 -33.75 -28.94 -46.49
C SER A 30 -34.84 -28.63 -47.52
N LEU A 31 -35.12 -27.36 -47.76
CA LEU A 31 -36.06 -26.89 -48.78
C LEU A 31 -35.34 -26.51 -50.09
N GLY A 32 -34.05 -26.18 -50.00
CA GLY A 32 -33.18 -25.88 -51.14
C GLY A 32 -32.26 -24.69 -50.87
N GLY A 33 -31.05 -24.69 -51.43
CA GLY A 33 -30.06 -23.64 -51.17
C GLY A 33 -29.66 -23.60 -49.68
N THR A 34 -29.75 -22.42 -49.08
CA THR A 34 -29.56 -22.18 -47.64
C THR A 34 -30.80 -22.49 -46.80
N GLN A 35 -31.96 -22.72 -47.41
CA GLN A 35 -33.23 -22.77 -46.69
C GLN A 35 -33.53 -24.16 -46.10
N TRP A 36 -33.89 -24.18 -44.82
CA TRP A 36 -34.27 -25.38 -44.06
C TRP A 36 -35.55 -25.13 -43.26
N ARG A 37 -36.28 -26.20 -42.95
CA ARG A 37 -37.39 -26.22 -42.00
C ARG A 37 -37.07 -27.15 -40.83
N TYR A 38 -37.37 -26.72 -39.62
CA TYR A 38 -37.52 -27.62 -38.48
C TYR A 38 -38.98 -27.96 -38.24
N ASP A 39 -39.27 -29.23 -37.98
CA ASP A 39 -40.54 -29.72 -37.46
C ASP A 39 -40.32 -30.24 -36.04
N TYR A 40 -41.12 -29.76 -35.08
CA TYR A 40 -40.94 -30.03 -33.65
C TYR A 40 -42.05 -30.91 -33.03
N THR A 41 -41.64 -31.70 -32.05
CA THR A 41 -42.49 -32.54 -31.20
C THR A 41 -42.16 -32.24 -29.74
N VAL A 42 -43.10 -31.70 -28.96
CA VAL A 42 -42.88 -31.25 -27.58
C VAL A 42 -43.59 -32.19 -26.62
N SER A 43 -42.84 -32.89 -25.76
CA SER A 43 -43.34 -33.92 -24.84
C SER A 43 -43.06 -33.55 -23.38
N ASN A 44 -44.10 -33.23 -22.61
CA ASN A 44 -43.98 -32.89 -21.19
C ASN A 44 -43.73 -34.17 -20.37
N THR A 45 -42.47 -34.44 -20.02
CA THR A 45 -42.06 -35.69 -19.33
C THR A 45 -41.51 -35.49 -17.91
N THR A 46 -41.26 -34.24 -17.48
CA THR A 46 -40.78 -33.89 -16.12
C THR A 46 -41.72 -32.97 -15.34
N LEU A 47 -42.37 -32.00 -15.99
CA LEU A 47 -43.10 -30.97 -15.27
C LEU A 47 -44.42 -31.51 -14.72
N ALA A 48 -44.65 -31.28 -13.42
CA ALA A 48 -45.92 -31.60 -12.75
C ALA A 48 -47.06 -30.63 -13.11
N VAL A 49 -46.77 -29.61 -13.91
CA VAL A 49 -47.70 -28.61 -14.45
C VAL A 49 -47.74 -28.69 -15.99
N PRO A 50 -48.80 -28.24 -16.66
CA PRO A 50 -48.81 -28.17 -18.12
C PRO A 50 -47.76 -27.18 -18.65
N ILE A 51 -47.10 -27.51 -19.76
CA ILE A 51 -46.30 -26.53 -20.51
C ILE A 51 -47.28 -25.50 -21.08
N ALA A 52 -47.18 -24.26 -20.61
CA ALA A 52 -48.01 -23.15 -21.05
C ALA A 52 -47.27 -22.22 -22.03
N GLU A 53 -45.98 -21.97 -21.83
CA GLU A 53 -45.12 -21.22 -22.76
C GLU A 53 -43.78 -21.94 -22.94
N PHE A 54 -43.29 -22.02 -24.18
CA PHE A 54 -41.94 -22.51 -24.49
C PHE A 54 -41.28 -21.71 -25.62
N THR A 55 -39.96 -21.58 -25.53
CA THR A 55 -39.13 -20.77 -26.42
C THR A 55 -38.03 -21.64 -27.03
N LEU A 56 -37.83 -21.54 -28.35
CA LEU A 56 -36.78 -22.23 -29.11
C LEU A 56 -35.81 -21.19 -29.69
N PHE A 57 -34.53 -21.32 -29.38
CA PHE A 57 -33.51 -20.31 -29.70
C PHE A 57 -32.67 -20.66 -30.93
N PHE A 58 -32.45 -19.64 -31.77
CA PHE A 58 -31.75 -19.71 -33.06
C PHE A 58 -30.52 -18.79 -33.02
N SER A 59 -29.34 -19.39 -32.94
CA SER A 59 -28.06 -18.73 -32.76
C SER A 59 -27.73 -17.72 -33.87
N VAL A 60 -27.30 -16.52 -33.44
CA VAL A 60 -26.77 -15.45 -34.31
C VAL A 60 -25.63 -15.98 -35.17
N GLY A 61 -25.60 -15.60 -36.45
CA GLY A 61 -24.55 -15.99 -37.39
C GLY A 61 -24.62 -17.43 -37.90
N GLN A 62 -25.49 -18.27 -37.34
CA GLN A 62 -25.80 -19.61 -37.86
C GLN A 62 -27.19 -19.68 -38.49
N HIS A 63 -28.13 -18.87 -38.02
CA HIS A 63 -29.50 -18.79 -38.51
C HIS A 63 -29.81 -17.35 -38.95
N ALA A 64 -30.62 -17.20 -39.99
CA ALA A 64 -31.18 -15.93 -40.45
C ALA A 64 -32.57 -16.15 -41.06
N MET A 65 -33.29 -15.06 -41.32
CA MET A 65 -34.57 -15.05 -42.06
C MET A 65 -35.54 -16.14 -41.57
N LEU A 66 -35.93 -16.12 -40.29
CA LEU A 66 -36.95 -17.06 -39.83
C LEU A 66 -38.34 -16.63 -40.32
N HIS A 67 -39.07 -17.55 -40.95
CA HIS A 67 -40.42 -17.34 -41.49
C HIS A 67 -41.20 -18.68 -41.55
N ASP A 68 -42.37 -18.68 -42.21
CA ASP A 68 -43.27 -19.83 -42.46
C ASP A 68 -43.47 -20.73 -41.23
N ILE A 69 -44.08 -20.15 -40.20
CA ILE A 69 -44.43 -20.83 -38.97
C ILE A 69 -45.63 -21.76 -39.21
N SER A 70 -45.53 -23.01 -38.75
CA SER A 70 -46.70 -23.84 -38.43
C SER A 70 -46.87 -23.89 -36.93
N MET A 71 -48.12 -24.00 -36.45
CA MET A 71 -48.42 -24.12 -35.03
C MET A 71 -49.57 -25.08 -34.77
N THR A 72 -49.54 -25.72 -33.60
CA THR A 72 -50.64 -26.55 -33.10
C THR A 72 -51.87 -25.67 -32.84
N PRO A 73 -53.10 -26.05 -33.23
CA PRO A 73 -54.31 -25.29 -32.92
C PRO A 73 -54.45 -25.03 -31.41
N GLY A 74 -54.81 -23.79 -31.04
CA GLY A 74 -54.89 -23.35 -29.64
C GLY A 74 -53.59 -22.78 -29.07
N TRP A 75 -52.55 -22.59 -29.89
CA TRP A 75 -51.33 -21.87 -29.55
C TRP A 75 -51.22 -20.57 -30.34
N ASP A 76 -50.51 -19.60 -29.77
CA ASP A 76 -50.10 -18.34 -30.39
C ASP A 76 -48.57 -18.27 -30.43
N VAL A 77 -48.01 -18.11 -31.63
CA VAL A 77 -46.57 -18.23 -31.86
C VAL A 77 -45.99 -16.91 -32.36
N LEU A 78 -45.13 -16.33 -31.53
CA LEU A 78 -44.28 -15.19 -31.83
C LEU A 78 -42.97 -15.68 -32.46
N LEU A 79 -42.38 -14.86 -33.33
CA LEU A 79 -41.09 -15.13 -33.96
C LEU A 79 -40.24 -13.86 -34.02
N VAL A 80 -39.02 -13.95 -33.49
CA VAL A 80 -38.04 -12.87 -33.39
C VAL A 80 -36.76 -13.28 -34.13
N GLN A 81 -36.21 -12.35 -34.92
CA GLN A 81 -34.99 -12.61 -35.69
C GLN A 81 -33.73 -12.60 -34.81
N PRO A 82 -32.66 -13.32 -35.18
CA PRO A 82 -31.35 -13.17 -34.56
C PRO A 82 -30.79 -11.80 -34.91
N ASP A 83 -30.44 -11.03 -33.89
CA ASP A 83 -29.97 -9.64 -34.03
C ASP A 83 -28.44 -9.59 -33.74
N PRO A 84 -27.59 -9.31 -34.73
CA PRO A 84 -26.15 -9.15 -34.53
C PRO A 84 -25.75 -7.83 -33.86
N ALA A 85 -26.60 -6.79 -33.90
CA ALA A 85 -26.31 -5.48 -33.30
C ALA A 85 -26.45 -5.51 -31.77
N ILE A 86 -27.28 -6.42 -31.26
CA ILE A 86 -27.40 -6.79 -29.84
C ILE A 86 -27.29 -8.32 -29.72
N PRO A 87 -26.05 -8.87 -29.70
CA PRO A 87 -25.74 -10.25 -30.12
C PRO A 87 -26.43 -11.31 -29.25
N ALA A 88 -27.66 -11.63 -29.62
CA ALA A 88 -28.58 -12.51 -28.91
C ALA A 88 -29.51 -13.19 -29.91
N SER A 89 -29.80 -14.46 -29.64
CA SER A 89 -30.48 -15.38 -30.54
C SER A 89 -31.84 -14.87 -31.03
N GLY A 90 -32.21 -15.27 -32.23
CA GLY A 90 -33.61 -15.25 -32.63
C GLY A 90 -34.38 -16.30 -31.83
N TYR A 91 -35.68 -16.18 -31.76
CA TYR A 91 -36.50 -17.18 -31.09
C TYR A 91 -37.87 -17.36 -31.71
N LEU A 92 -38.32 -18.62 -31.75
CA LEU A 92 -39.73 -18.97 -31.87
C LEU A 92 -40.27 -19.13 -30.44
N ASP A 93 -41.36 -18.47 -30.13
CA ASP A 93 -41.95 -18.46 -28.79
C ASP A 93 -43.44 -18.79 -28.85
N ALA A 94 -43.83 -19.92 -28.26
CA ALA A 94 -45.16 -20.49 -28.37
C ALA A 94 -45.89 -20.47 -27.02
N LEU A 95 -47.00 -19.73 -26.97
CA LEU A 95 -47.88 -19.60 -25.81
C LEU A 95 -49.20 -20.36 -26.05
N ALA A 96 -49.64 -21.15 -25.08
CA ALA A 96 -50.93 -21.83 -25.11
C ALA A 96 -52.08 -20.87 -24.78
N LEU A 97 -53.04 -20.72 -25.70
CA LEU A 97 -54.23 -19.91 -25.47
C LEU A 97 -55.23 -20.60 -24.53
N ALA A 98 -55.16 -21.93 -24.41
CA ALA A 98 -55.83 -22.71 -23.38
C ALA A 98 -55.17 -24.10 -23.19
N GLY A 99 -55.20 -24.63 -21.96
CA GLY A 99 -54.97 -26.05 -21.66
C GLY A 99 -53.52 -26.55 -21.64
N GLY A 100 -52.63 -26.00 -22.48
CA GLY A 100 -51.20 -26.35 -22.52
C GLY A 100 -50.89 -27.82 -22.86
N ILE A 101 -49.62 -28.23 -22.68
CA ILE A 101 -49.20 -29.64 -22.79
C ILE A 101 -49.18 -30.25 -21.39
N ASN A 102 -50.25 -30.96 -21.03
CA ASN A 102 -50.38 -31.61 -19.72
C ASN A 102 -49.24 -32.60 -19.42
N PRO A 103 -48.93 -32.88 -18.13
CA PRO A 103 -47.92 -33.87 -17.75
C PRO A 103 -48.17 -35.23 -18.41
N GLY A 104 -47.15 -35.79 -19.07
CA GLY A 104 -47.21 -37.03 -19.84
C GLY A 104 -47.82 -36.91 -21.25
N ALA A 105 -48.19 -35.71 -21.70
CA ALA A 105 -48.71 -35.47 -23.05
C ALA A 105 -47.65 -34.95 -24.04
N THR A 106 -47.95 -35.09 -25.33
CA THR A 106 -47.10 -34.64 -26.44
C THR A 106 -47.91 -33.83 -27.44
N ALA A 107 -47.34 -32.72 -27.93
CA ALA A 107 -47.87 -31.90 -29.02
C ALA A 107 -46.95 -31.93 -30.25
N THR A 108 -47.54 -31.83 -31.45
CA THR A 108 -46.84 -31.85 -32.75
C THR A 108 -47.50 -30.86 -33.72
N GLY A 109 -46.74 -30.35 -34.68
CA GLY A 109 -47.23 -29.40 -35.69
C GLY A 109 -46.67 -27.98 -35.55
N PHE A 110 -45.76 -27.76 -34.60
CA PHE A 110 -44.90 -26.57 -34.59
C PHE A 110 -43.79 -26.74 -35.63
N SER A 111 -43.63 -25.77 -36.53
CA SER A 111 -42.50 -25.73 -37.48
C SER A 111 -42.02 -24.30 -37.70
N VAL A 112 -40.77 -24.13 -38.13
CA VAL A 112 -40.24 -22.85 -38.61
C VAL A 112 -39.28 -23.06 -39.76
N THR A 113 -39.32 -22.17 -40.75
CA THR A 113 -38.42 -22.13 -41.90
C THR A 113 -37.38 -21.03 -41.69
N PHE A 114 -36.14 -21.24 -42.13
CA PHE A 114 -35.02 -20.33 -41.90
C PHE A 114 -33.90 -20.54 -42.93
N ASP A 115 -33.05 -19.52 -43.12
CA ASP A 115 -31.77 -19.66 -43.79
C ASP A 115 -30.70 -20.15 -42.81
N TYR A 116 -30.03 -21.25 -43.15
CA TYR A 116 -28.86 -21.74 -42.43
C TYR A 116 -27.57 -21.20 -43.04
N LEU A 117 -26.77 -20.54 -42.19
CA LEU A 117 -25.49 -19.92 -42.54
C LEU A 117 -24.28 -20.79 -42.11
N GLY A 118 -24.52 -21.88 -41.37
CA GLY A 118 -23.50 -22.82 -40.95
C GLY A 118 -23.12 -23.86 -42.02
N ALA A 119 -22.10 -24.66 -41.72
CA ALA A 119 -21.64 -25.72 -42.61
C ALA A 119 -22.38 -27.05 -42.34
N GLY A 120 -22.98 -27.64 -43.38
CA GLY A 120 -23.67 -28.94 -43.31
C GLY A 120 -25.17 -28.81 -43.02
N SER A 121 -25.73 -29.81 -42.34
CA SER A 121 -27.12 -29.78 -41.86
C SER A 121 -27.22 -29.03 -40.53
N PRO A 122 -28.30 -28.26 -40.29
CA PRO A 122 -28.46 -27.49 -39.07
C PRO A 122 -28.77 -28.42 -37.88
N GLY A 123 -28.25 -28.05 -36.71
CA GLY A 123 -28.14 -28.94 -35.54
C GLY A 123 -29.31 -28.87 -34.55
N ALA A 124 -29.00 -29.03 -33.26
CA ALA A 124 -29.97 -28.86 -32.19
C ALA A 124 -30.10 -27.39 -31.73
N GLN A 125 -31.25 -27.03 -31.18
CA GLN A 125 -31.55 -25.70 -30.63
C GLN A 125 -31.51 -25.77 -29.10
N GLN A 126 -31.20 -24.66 -28.44
CA GLN A 126 -31.56 -24.50 -27.03
C GLN A 126 -33.05 -24.21 -26.91
N PHE A 127 -33.65 -24.62 -25.79
CA PHE A 127 -35.02 -24.25 -25.44
C PHE A 127 -35.16 -23.92 -23.95
N SER A 128 -36.13 -23.06 -23.66
CA SER A 128 -36.62 -22.75 -22.31
C SER A 128 -38.12 -22.99 -22.22
N ILE A 129 -38.60 -23.35 -21.04
CA ILE A 129 -40.03 -23.46 -20.70
C ILE A 129 -40.30 -22.45 -19.58
N LEU A 130 -41.36 -21.67 -19.73
CA LEU A 130 -41.60 -20.46 -18.95
C LEU A 130 -42.96 -20.50 -18.26
N ASP A 131 -43.05 -19.86 -17.09
CA ASP A 131 -44.33 -19.41 -16.57
C ASP A 131 -44.78 -18.15 -17.33
N PRO A 132 -45.94 -18.14 -18.01
CA PRO A 132 -46.36 -17.07 -18.91
C PRO A 132 -46.83 -15.78 -18.23
N ILE A 133 -46.78 -15.71 -16.89
CA ILE A 133 -47.18 -14.53 -16.11
C ILE A 133 -45.96 -13.82 -15.54
N SER A 134 -45.00 -14.59 -15.03
CA SER A 134 -43.79 -14.10 -14.36
C SER A 134 -42.52 -14.16 -15.22
N PHE A 135 -42.57 -14.86 -16.36
CA PHE A 135 -41.42 -15.19 -17.21
C PHE A 135 -40.27 -15.89 -16.47
N ILE A 136 -40.58 -16.53 -15.33
CA ILE A 136 -39.65 -17.40 -14.62
C ILE A 136 -39.46 -18.69 -15.42
N GLU A 137 -38.20 -19.08 -15.57
CA GLU A 137 -37.78 -20.30 -16.24
C GLU A 137 -38.04 -21.54 -15.36
N LEU A 138 -38.81 -22.48 -15.90
CA LEU A 138 -39.24 -23.70 -15.23
C LEU A 138 -38.34 -24.90 -15.57
N GLU A 139 -37.86 -24.97 -16.81
CA GLU A 139 -36.96 -26.01 -17.32
C GLU A 139 -36.25 -25.53 -18.59
N THR A 140 -35.03 -26.00 -18.83
CA THR A 140 -34.27 -25.76 -20.07
C THR A 140 -33.70 -27.04 -20.65
N GLY A 141 -33.33 -27.01 -21.92
CA GLY A 141 -32.64 -28.12 -22.55
C GLY A 141 -32.14 -27.80 -23.96
N ILE A 142 -31.76 -28.87 -24.65
CA ILE A 142 -31.38 -28.84 -26.06
C ILE A 142 -32.24 -29.86 -26.81
N THR A 143 -32.71 -29.48 -28.00
CA THR A 143 -33.61 -30.32 -28.82
C THR A 143 -32.92 -31.61 -29.28
N GLN A 144 -33.68 -32.70 -29.40
CA GLN A 144 -33.14 -34.02 -29.77
C GLN A 144 -33.56 -34.38 -31.20
N ALA A 145 -32.62 -34.84 -32.03
CA ALA A 145 -32.95 -35.28 -33.38
C ALA A 145 -33.87 -36.51 -33.34
N ALA A 146 -34.93 -36.51 -34.15
CA ALA A 146 -35.87 -37.62 -34.23
C ALA A 146 -35.14 -38.93 -34.58
N ALA A 147 -35.29 -39.95 -33.74
CA ALA A 147 -34.50 -41.17 -33.82
C ALA A 147 -34.86 -42.02 -35.05
N VAL A 148 -33.95 -42.10 -36.01
CA VAL A 148 -34.06 -43.03 -37.16
C VAL A 148 -33.90 -44.47 -36.66
N ALA A 149 -34.95 -45.27 -36.80
CA ALA A 149 -34.97 -46.65 -36.30
C ALA A 149 -33.98 -47.56 -37.06
N LEU A 150 -33.04 -48.14 -36.33
CA LEU A 150 -32.09 -49.15 -36.82
C LEU A 150 -32.08 -50.39 -35.90
N PRO A 151 -31.85 -51.60 -36.44
CA PRO A 151 -32.01 -52.86 -35.70
C PRO A 151 -30.96 -53.09 -34.60
N SER A 152 -31.25 -54.06 -33.73
CA SER A 152 -30.67 -54.22 -32.39
C SER A 152 -29.15 -54.45 -32.31
N THR A 153 -28.43 -53.39 -31.97
CA THR A 153 -26.99 -53.38 -31.64
C THR A 153 -26.51 -54.14 -30.39
N PRO A 154 -27.28 -54.39 -29.29
CA PRO A 154 -26.69 -54.98 -28.09
C PRO A 154 -26.17 -56.43 -28.28
N TRP A 155 -26.72 -57.18 -29.23
CA TRP A 155 -26.23 -58.53 -29.55
C TRP A 155 -24.83 -58.53 -30.18
N LEU A 156 -24.48 -57.50 -30.96
CA LEU A 156 -23.15 -57.33 -31.54
C LEU A 156 -22.11 -56.95 -30.47
N LEU A 157 -22.49 -56.12 -29.49
CA LEU A 157 -21.64 -55.79 -28.35
C LEU A 157 -21.37 -57.03 -27.47
N LEU A 158 -22.38 -57.85 -27.21
CA LEU A 158 -22.21 -59.09 -26.44
C LEU A 158 -21.26 -60.06 -27.15
N ALA A 159 -21.39 -60.23 -28.47
CA ALA A 159 -20.47 -61.03 -29.28
C ALA A 159 -19.03 -60.47 -29.26
N GLY A 160 -18.87 -59.14 -29.38
CA GLY A 160 -17.57 -58.46 -29.34
C GLY A 160 -16.83 -58.63 -28.01
N VAL A 161 -17.54 -58.51 -26.88
CA VAL A 161 -16.96 -58.69 -25.53
C VAL A 161 -16.52 -60.15 -25.30
N LEU A 162 -17.32 -61.13 -25.76
CA LEU A 162 -16.94 -62.55 -25.69
C LEU A 162 -15.72 -62.87 -26.56
N ALA A 163 -15.63 -62.31 -27.77
CA ALA A 163 -14.46 -62.45 -28.64
C ALA A 163 -13.19 -61.82 -28.02
N ALA A 164 -13.31 -60.63 -27.44
CA ALA A 164 -12.21 -59.92 -26.78
C ALA A 164 -11.66 -60.67 -25.55
N ALA A 165 -12.52 -61.38 -24.81
CA ALA A 165 -12.11 -62.19 -23.66
C ALA A 165 -11.20 -63.37 -24.05
N CYS A 166 -11.38 -63.96 -25.23
CA CYS A 166 -10.59 -65.10 -25.71
C CYS A 166 -9.20 -64.74 -26.27
N LEU A 167 -8.95 -63.47 -26.61
CA LEU A 167 -7.77 -63.06 -27.41
C LEU A 167 -6.62 -62.40 -26.62
N ARG A 168 -6.71 -62.24 -25.29
CA ARG A 168 -5.61 -61.69 -24.46
C ARG A 168 -4.46 -62.69 -24.21
N ARG A 169 -3.85 -63.23 -25.27
CA ARG A 169 -2.54 -63.92 -25.26
C ARG A 169 -1.77 -63.76 -26.59
N ARG A 170 -1.03 -62.65 -26.78
CA ARG A 170 0.36 -62.55 -27.33
C ARG A 170 0.76 -61.14 -27.82
N GLN A 171 1.72 -60.54 -27.12
CA GLN A 171 2.89 -59.73 -27.55
C GLN A 171 2.91 -58.82 -28.82
N LEU A 172 3.26 -57.55 -28.56
CA LEU A 172 4.40 -56.75 -29.11
C LEU A 172 4.46 -56.21 -30.57
N ALA A 173 4.32 -54.87 -30.66
CA ALA A 173 5.31 -53.86 -31.12
C ALA A 173 5.88 -53.78 -32.56
N CYS A 174 5.76 -52.57 -33.17
CA CYS A 174 6.78 -51.76 -33.90
C CYS A 174 6.15 -50.39 -34.29
N ALA A 175 6.72 -49.22 -33.93
CA ALA A 175 7.69 -48.37 -34.68
C ALA A 175 7.03 -47.42 -35.73
N ALA A 176 7.45 -46.17 -36.00
CA ALA A 176 8.64 -45.39 -35.60
C ALA A 176 8.46 -43.84 -35.64
N LEU A 177 9.38 -43.09 -34.98
CA LEU A 177 10.13 -41.84 -35.36
C LEU A 177 9.53 -40.81 -36.36
N ALA A 178 9.76 -39.48 -36.32
CA ALA A 178 10.43 -38.49 -35.44
C ALA A 178 9.94 -37.06 -35.89
N THR A 179 10.38 -35.85 -35.47
CA THR A 179 11.52 -35.30 -34.67
C THR A 179 10.97 -34.15 -33.76
N GLY A 180 11.59 -33.04 -33.30
CA GLY A 180 12.89 -32.31 -33.45
C GLY A 180 12.94 -31.10 -32.47
N LEU A 181 13.94 -30.18 -32.54
CA LEU A 181 14.15 -29.11 -31.53
C LEU A 181 14.86 -27.81 -32.05
N ALA A 182 14.75 -26.74 -31.23
CA ALA A 182 15.76 -25.67 -30.93
C ALA A 182 15.60 -24.21 -31.43
N LEU A 183 15.40 -23.31 -30.45
CA LEU A 183 16.07 -22.01 -30.16
C LEU A 183 16.14 -20.84 -31.17
N GLY A 184 15.88 -19.63 -30.64
CA GLY A 184 16.25 -18.31 -31.19
C GLY A 184 15.81 -17.18 -30.24
N LEU A 185 16.71 -16.24 -29.89
CA LEU A 185 16.49 -15.13 -28.94
C LEU A 185 17.27 -13.87 -29.38
N CYS A 186 16.98 -12.74 -28.73
CA CYS A 186 17.50 -11.38 -28.97
C CYS A 186 16.98 -10.71 -30.27
N ALA A 187 16.43 -9.49 -30.34
CA ALA A 187 16.44 -8.24 -29.54
C ALA A 187 17.42 -7.15 -30.02
N CYS A 188 16.85 -6.01 -30.39
CA CYS A 188 17.40 -4.65 -30.54
C CYS A 188 16.18 -3.68 -30.57
N GLY A 189 16.23 -2.43 -30.08
CA GLY A 189 17.34 -1.76 -29.39
C GLY A 189 17.20 -0.23 -29.26
N GLY A 190 16.20 0.27 -28.52
CA GLY A 190 16.12 1.66 -28.00
C GLY A 190 16.10 2.82 -29.03
N PRO A 191 16.32 4.08 -28.59
CA PRO A 191 16.37 4.61 -27.22
C PRO A 191 15.29 5.72 -26.97
N ASN A 192 15.58 6.69 -26.08
CA ASN A 192 14.83 7.94 -25.78
C ASN A 192 13.76 7.91 -24.66
N ASP A 193 14.24 7.87 -23.41
CA ASP A 193 14.12 8.97 -22.43
C ASP A 193 12.90 9.94 -22.48
N PRO A 194 12.18 10.08 -21.35
CA PRO A 194 11.53 11.34 -20.97
C PRO A 194 11.93 11.84 -19.57
N THR A 195 12.82 12.84 -19.50
CA THR A 195 13.16 13.54 -18.26
C THR A 195 12.06 14.49 -17.74
N GLN A 196 11.60 14.24 -16.50
CA GLN A 196 11.31 15.27 -15.47
C GLN A 196 10.00 16.14 -15.68
N PRO A 197 9.77 17.35 -15.06
CA PRO A 197 8.52 17.64 -14.30
C PRO A 197 7.74 18.89 -14.86
N PRO A 198 6.77 19.58 -14.17
CA PRO A 198 6.30 19.50 -12.77
C PRO A 198 4.76 19.70 -12.57
N ALA A 199 4.38 20.18 -11.37
CA ALA A 199 3.06 20.70 -10.98
C ALA A 199 2.44 21.73 -11.99
N PRO A 200 1.10 21.93 -12.00
CA PRO A 200 0.37 22.22 -13.23
C PRO A 200 0.60 23.60 -13.84
N LYS A 201 0.88 23.61 -15.15
CA LYS A 201 0.63 24.72 -16.08
C LYS A 201 0.08 24.18 -17.40
N VAL A 202 -0.87 24.91 -17.98
CA VAL A 202 -1.56 24.54 -19.22
C VAL A 202 -0.74 24.92 -20.44
N LEU A 203 -0.55 23.99 -21.40
CA LEU A 203 0.03 24.24 -22.71
C LEU A 203 -0.69 23.40 -23.79
N LEU A 204 -1.11 24.06 -24.88
CA LEU A 204 -1.71 23.42 -26.06
C LEU A 204 -0.68 23.36 -27.21
N ALA A 205 -0.69 22.28 -27.99
CA ALA A 205 -0.01 22.19 -29.28
C ALA A 205 -0.83 21.34 -30.27
N ALA A 206 -0.77 21.69 -31.56
CA ALA A 206 -1.79 21.29 -32.55
C ALA A 206 -1.56 19.92 -33.23
N ALA A 207 -2.58 19.45 -33.96
CA ALA A 207 -2.61 18.20 -34.69
C ALA A 207 -2.70 18.38 -36.21
N ALA A 208 -2.24 17.36 -36.94
CA ALA A 208 -2.45 17.18 -38.38
C ALA A 208 -3.10 15.80 -38.62
N THR A 209 -3.76 15.66 -39.76
CA THR A 209 -4.76 14.64 -40.14
C THR A 209 -4.10 13.39 -40.81
N THR A 210 -4.75 12.28 -41.18
CA THR A 210 -6.14 12.05 -41.69
C THR A 210 -6.67 10.62 -41.46
N SER A 211 -7.99 10.51 -41.19
CA SER A 211 -8.94 9.46 -41.68
C SER A 211 -8.75 7.98 -41.27
N THR A 212 -9.78 7.15 -41.00
CA THR A 212 -11.26 7.27 -40.97
C THR A 212 -11.84 5.96 -40.38
N THR A 213 -12.99 5.83 -39.69
CA THR A 213 -13.89 6.73 -38.91
C THR A 213 -15.01 5.85 -38.31
N VAL A 214 -15.33 6.00 -37.02
CA VAL A 214 -16.65 5.71 -36.40
C VAL A 214 -17.09 6.99 -35.64
N GLN A 215 -18.31 7.03 -35.08
CA GLN A 215 -18.99 8.28 -34.72
C GLN A 215 -18.43 8.94 -33.45
N ALA A 216 -17.70 10.05 -33.64
CA ALA A 216 -16.92 10.71 -32.58
C ALA A 216 -17.73 11.66 -31.68
N ALA A 217 -17.45 11.62 -30.36
CA ALA A 217 -17.91 12.58 -29.38
C ALA A 217 -16.73 13.43 -28.84
N GLY A 218 -16.21 14.30 -29.71
CA GLY A 218 -15.13 15.24 -29.40
C GLY A 218 -13.75 14.58 -29.26
N ASP A 219 -13.50 13.97 -28.10
CA ASP A 219 -12.22 13.39 -27.69
C ASP A 219 -12.32 11.90 -27.29
N PHE A 220 -13.54 11.37 -27.10
CA PHE A 220 -13.79 9.99 -26.66
C PHE A 220 -14.78 9.26 -27.56
N GLU A 221 -14.76 7.93 -27.48
CA GLU A 221 -15.56 7.03 -28.31
C GLU A 221 -15.87 5.73 -27.55
N VAL A 222 -17.12 5.26 -27.60
CA VAL A 222 -17.44 3.86 -27.24
C VAL A 222 -17.14 2.99 -28.45
N THR A 223 -16.11 2.17 -28.35
CA THR A 223 -15.62 1.32 -29.45
C THR A 223 -16.32 -0.04 -29.51
N GLN A 224 -16.84 -0.53 -28.39
CA GLN A 224 -17.57 -1.81 -28.29
C GLN A 224 -18.50 -1.82 -27.08
N LEU A 225 -19.65 -2.49 -27.22
CA LEU A 225 -20.47 -2.98 -26.11
C LEU A 225 -20.30 -4.50 -26.00
N GLU A 226 -20.06 -5.00 -24.79
CA GLU A 226 -19.81 -6.41 -24.52
C GLU A 226 -20.90 -6.96 -23.60
N LYS A 227 -21.75 -7.85 -24.13
CA LYS A 227 -22.93 -8.36 -23.42
C LYS A 227 -22.50 -9.31 -22.29
N MET A 228 -22.77 -8.91 -21.06
CA MET A 228 -22.46 -9.68 -19.84
C MET A 228 -23.61 -10.61 -19.45
N ALA A 229 -24.86 -10.14 -19.57
CA ALA A 229 -26.06 -10.87 -19.20
C ALA A 229 -27.28 -10.42 -20.02
N GLU A 230 -28.32 -11.25 -20.04
CA GLU A 230 -29.65 -10.91 -20.55
C GLU A 230 -30.74 -11.53 -19.67
N GLN A 231 -31.86 -10.84 -19.50
CA GLN A 231 -33.02 -11.28 -18.72
C GLN A 231 -34.31 -10.97 -19.48
N ARG A 232 -35.22 -11.94 -19.56
CA ARG A 232 -36.54 -11.77 -20.18
C ARG A 232 -37.48 -10.97 -19.27
N VAL A 233 -38.24 -10.04 -19.85
CA VAL A 233 -39.20 -9.16 -19.17
C VAL A 233 -40.62 -9.37 -19.69
N SER A 234 -40.77 -9.71 -20.97
CA SER A 234 -42.03 -10.18 -21.57
C SER A 234 -41.73 -11.18 -22.71
N ARG A 235 -42.73 -11.56 -23.51
CA ARG A 235 -42.53 -12.33 -24.75
C ARG A 235 -41.65 -11.62 -25.78
N THR A 236 -41.53 -10.29 -25.70
CA THR A 236 -40.74 -9.46 -26.64
C THR A 236 -39.69 -8.57 -25.96
N VAL A 237 -39.92 -8.16 -24.71
CA VAL A 237 -39.03 -7.22 -23.99
C VAL A 237 -37.98 -7.97 -23.19
N TRP A 238 -36.72 -7.54 -23.29
CA TRP A 238 -35.57 -8.12 -22.59
C TRP A 238 -34.67 -7.01 -22.02
N ASP A 239 -34.11 -7.23 -20.84
CA ASP A 239 -33.04 -6.41 -20.25
C ASP A 239 -31.68 -7.01 -20.61
N TYR A 240 -30.74 -6.17 -21.04
CA TYR A 240 -29.40 -6.56 -21.46
C TYR A 240 -28.34 -5.76 -20.68
N THR A 241 -27.43 -6.44 -19.99
CA THR A 241 -26.31 -5.84 -19.25
C THR A 241 -25.06 -5.83 -20.12
N TYR A 242 -24.38 -4.69 -20.23
CA TYR A 242 -23.15 -4.54 -21.03
C TYR A 242 -21.99 -3.93 -20.24
N ARG A 243 -20.78 -4.46 -20.46
CA ARG A 243 -19.54 -3.68 -20.28
C ARG A 243 -19.30 -2.79 -21.50
N VAL A 244 -18.67 -1.65 -21.28
CA VAL A 244 -18.46 -0.62 -22.31
C VAL A 244 -16.96 -0.45 -22.55
N HIS A 245 -16.51 -0.53 -23.80
CA HIS A 245 -15.11 -0.30 -24.17
C HIS A 245 -14.93 1.14 -24.64
N ILE A 246 -14.21 1.96 -23.87
CA ILE A 246 -14.09 3.40 -24.08
C ILE A 246 -12.67 3.72 -24.53
N ARG A 247 -12.55 4.46 -25.64
CA ARG A 247 -11.28 4.93 -26.20
C ARG A 247 -11.12 6.43 -26.00
N ASN A 248 -9.91 6.84 -25.61
CA ASN A 248 -9.45 8.22 -25.67
C ASN A 248 -8.80 8.45 -27.03
N ASN A 249 -9.48 9.21 -27.91
CA ASN A 249 -8.99 9.58 -29.24
C ASN A 249 -8.19 10.90 -29.22
N SER A 250 -8.09 11.57 -28.07
CA SER A 250 -7.28 12.78 -27.90
C SER A 250 -5.78 12.47 -27.85
N ARG A 251 -4.96 13.53 -27.87
CA ARG A 251 -3.49 13.47 -27.78
C ARG A 251 -2.93 13.54 -26.35
N ALA A 252 -3.77 13.60 -25.34
CA ALA A 252 -3.37 13.66 -23.93
C ALA A 252 -3.98 12.51 -23.14
N ALA A 253 -3.31 12.03 -22.10
CA ALA A 253 -3.95 11.18 -21.11
C ALA A 253 -5.06 11.99 -20.41
N ALA A 254 -6.22 11.36 -20.21
CA ALA A 254 -7.38 11.99 -19.59
C ALA A 254 -7.76 11.25 -18.31
N SER A 255 -7.96 11.98 -17.22
CA SER A 255 -8.43 11.41 -15.95
C SER A 255 -9.95 11.54 -15.81
N ASN A 256 -10.54 10.60 -15.08
CA ASN A 256 -11.94 10.60 -14.65
C ASN A 256 -12.92 10.73 -15.83
N VAL A 257 -12.66 9.95 -16.89
CA VAL A 257 -13.57 9.83 -18.02
C VAL A 257 -14.83 9.15 -17.54
N GLN A 258 -15.94 9.88 -17.47
CA GLN A 258 -17.28 9.32 -17.29
C GLN A 258 -17.97 9.28 -18.65
N ALA A 259 -18.51 8.14 -19.03
CA ALA A 259 -19.41 8.00 -20.17
C ALA A 259 -20.84 7.91 -19.66
N VAL A 260 -21.75 8.68 -20.25
CA VAL A 260 -23.19 8.62 -19.96
C VAL A 260 -23.92 8.39 -21.27
N LEU A 261 -24.74 7.35 -21.32
CA LEU A 261 -25.61 7.10 -22.47
C LEU A 261 -26.78 8.09 -22.41
N ALA A 262 -26.78 9.08 -23.30
CA ALA A 262 -27.73 10.18 -23.34
C ALA A 262 -29.01 9.88 -24.13
N SER A 263 -28.96 8.93 -25.07
CA SER A 263 -30.15 8.40 -25.76
C SER A 263 -29.96 6.97 -26.26
N ALA A 264 -31.07 6.23 -26.36
CA ALA A 264 -31.16 4.91 -26.94
C ALA A 264 -32.07 4.91 -28.20
N PRO A 265 -31.96 3.91 -29.10
CA PRO A 265 -32.85 3.78 -30.25
C PRO A 265 -34.33 3.58 -29.89
N GLU A 266 -35.20 3.77 -30.87
CA GLU A 266 -36.62 3.38 -30.78
C GLU A 266 -36.76 1.89 -30.37
N GLY A 267 -37.77 1.60 -29.54
CA GLY A 267 -37.92 0.29 -28.91
C GLY A 267 -36.96 0.02 -27.75
N SER A 268 -36.09 0.96 -27.36
CA SER A 268 -35.14 0.78 -26.25
C SER A 268 -35.29 1.84 -25.15
N THR A 269 -35.11 1.41 -23.90
CA THR A 269 -35.14 2.25 -22.70
C THR A 269 -33.88 2.03 -21.88
N ILE A 270 -33.25 3.12 -21.44
CA ILE A 270 -32.09 3.07 -20.54
C ILE A 270 -32.59 2.77 -19.13
N ILE A 271 -32.10 1.68 -18.53
CA ILE A 271 -32.37 1.30 -17.14
C ILE A 271 -31.18 1.71 -16.26
N ASP A 272 -29.97 1.48 -16.75
CA ASP A 272 -28.73 2.10 -16.27
C ASP A 272 -27.86 2.51 -17.47
N GLY A 273 -27.10 3.59 -17.33
CA GLY A 273 -26.40 4.25 -18.44
C GLY A 273 -25.21 5.12 -18.03
N GLU A 274 -24.83 5.15 -16.75
CA GLU A 274 -23.56 5.76 -16.32
C GLU A 274 -22.42 4.72 -16.35
N VAL A 275 -21.21 5.12 -16.75
CA VAL A 275 -19.99 4.32 -16.64
C VAL A 275 -18.83 5.22 -16.20
N LEU A 276 -18.20 4.91 -15.06
CA LEU A 276 -16.95 5.57 -14.65
C LEU A 276 -15.73 4.79 -15.17
N ALA A 277 -15.04 5.34 -16.17
CA ALA A 277 -13.89 4.69 -16.82
C ALA A 277 -12.52 5.04 -16.23
N GLY A 278 -12.47 5.96 -15.26
CA GLY A 278 -11.22 6.35 -14.60
C GLY A 278 -10.27 7.08 -15.55
N SER A 279 -8.98 6.72 -15.55
CA SER A 279 -7.97 7.34 -16.42
C SER A 279 -7.76 6.53 -17.69
N ILE A 280 -7.66 7.23 -18.83
CA ILE A 280 -7.42 6.64 -20.16
C ILE A 280 -6.26 7.39 -20.82
N ASP A 281 -5.16 6.69 -21.12
CA ASP A 281 -4.01 7.27 -21.81
C ASP A 281 -4.33 7.68 -23.26
N ALA A 282 -3.52 8.57 -23.84
CA ALA A 282 -3.71 9.06 -25.20
C ALA A 282 -3.72 7.92 -26.23
N GLY A 283 -4.82 7.78 -26.98
CA GLY A 283 -5.01 6.73 -27.98
C GLY A 283 -5.42 5.35 -27.43
N ALA A 284 -5.44 5.16 -26.11
CA ALA A 284 -5.72 3.90 -25.44
C ALA A 284 -7.23 3.62 -25.31
N THR A 285 -7.57 2.33 -25.17
CA THR A 285 -8.92 1.84 -24.87
C THR A 285 -8.92 1.13 -23.52
N VAL A 286 -9.94 1.38 -22.69
CA VAL A 286 -10.18 0.67 -21.42
C VAL A 286 -11.55 0.00 -21.43
N THR A 287 -11.68 -1.04 -20.62
CA THR A 287 -12.95 -1.72 -20.33
C THR A 287 -13.20 -1.62 -18.83
N PRO A 288 -14.05 -0.71 -18.35
CA PRO A 288 -14.32 -0.56 -16.91
C PRO A 288 -15.01 -1.78 -16.33
N ASP A 289 -14.96 -1.91 -15.00
CA ASP A 289 -15.74 -2.93 -14.27
C ASP A 289 -17.23 -2.58 -14.13
N ASP A 290 -17.55 -1.31 -14.36
CA ASP A 290 -18.90 -0.71 -14.34
C ASP A 290 -19.73 -1.13 -15.57
N THR A 291 -21.06 -1.19 -15.44
CA THR A 291 -21.94 -1.79 -16.47
C THR A 291 -23.25 -1.03 -16.68
N ILE A 292 -23.66 -0.87 -17.95
CA ILE A 292 -24.98 -0.33 -18.31
C ILE A 292 -26.05 -1.42 -18.43
N ILE A 293 -27.33 -1.03 -18.35
CA ILE A 293 -28.48 -1.92 -18.56
C ILE A 293 -29.47 -1.28 -19.55
N LEU A 294 -29.71 -1.96 -20.68
CA LEU A 294 -30.67 -1.55 -21.71
C LEU A 294 -31.85 -2.50 -21.76
N ARG A 295 -33.07 -1.96 -21.62
CA ARG A 295 -34.32 -2.67 -21.89
C ARG A 295 -34.67 -2.51 -23.37
N ILE A 296 -34.91 -3.60 -24.09
CA ILE A 296 -35.09 -3.61 -25.54
C ILE A 296 -36.30 -4.46 -25.95
N GLU A 297 -37.14 -3.88 -26.81
CA GLU A 297 -38.31 -4.49 -27.44
C GLU A 297 -37.90 -5.23 -28.74
N ARG A 298 -37.76 -6.55 -28.65
CA ARG A 298 -37.17 -7.41 -29.71
C ARG A 298 -38.04 -7.64 -30.95
N SER A 299 -39.28 -7.14 -31.00
CA SER A 299 -40.04 -7.04 -32.25
C SER A 299 -39.58 -5.89 -33.14
N ILE A 300 -38.73 -4.99 -32.62
CA ILE A 300 -38.11 -3.87 -33.34
C ILE A 300 -36.60 -4.17 -33.53
N ALA A 301 -36.08 -3.98 -34.73
CA ALA A 301 -34.67 -4.24 -35.05
C ALA A 301 -33.76 -3.15 -34.46
N PHE A 302 -32.76 -3.52 -33.65
CA PHE A 302 -32.01 -2.57 -32.85
C PHE A 302 -31.04 -1.70 -33.66
N GLN A 303 -31.22 -0.38 -33.60
CA GLN A 303 -30.37 0.58 -34.32
C GLN A 303 -29.22 1.06 -33.42
N SER A 304 -28.15 0.26 -33.32
CA SER A 304 -26.99 0.55 -32.45
C SER A 304 -26.32 1.89 -32.72
N THR A 305 -26.38 2.40 -33.96
CA THR A 305 -25.86 3.72 -34.36
C THR A 305 -26.65 4.92 -33.82
N ALA A 306 -27.81 4.69 -33.19
CA ALA A 306 -28.61 5.73 -32.52
C ALA A 306 -28.34 5.83 -31.00
N LEU A 307 -27.41 5.03 -30.47
CA LEU A 307 -26.87 5.22 -29.13
C LEU A 307 -26.02 6.50 -29.09
N ALA A 308 -26.47 7.52 -28.36
CA ALA A 308 -25.72 8.77 -28.20
C ALA A 308 -25.03 8.81 -26.84
N TRP A 309 -23.73 9.08 -26.83
CA TRP A 309 -22.92 9.15 -25.61
C TRP A 309 -22.46 10.58 -25.34
N THR A 310 -22.62 11.03 -24.09
CA THR A 310 -21.96 12.22 -23.57
C THR A 310 -20.80 11.80 -22.67
N PHE A 311 -19.65 12.45 -22.85
CA PHE A 311 -18.47 12.21 -22.03
C PHE A 311 -18.15 13.45 -21.19
N SER A 312 -17.71 13.22 -19.96
CA SER A 312 -17.03 14.24 -19.15
C SER A 312 -15.64 13.71 -18.76
N ALA A 313 -14.65 14.61 -18.75
CA ALA A 313 -13.30 14.31 -18.28
C ALA A 313 -12.77 15.57 -17.58
N ASN A 314 -12.44 15.44 -16.30
CA ASN A 314 -11.99 16.55 -15.45
C ASN A 314 -10.63 16.21 -14.86
N ALA A 315 -9.80 17.21 -14.57
CA ALA A 315 -8.53 16.98 -13.90
C ALA A 315 -8.75 16.38 -12.49
N SER A 316 -8.18 15.21 -12.21
CA SER A 316 -8.19 14.63 -10.87
C SER A 316 -7.34 15.45 -9.92
N ILE A 317 -7.87 15.79 -8.75
CA ILE A 317 -7.05 16.29 -7.64
C ILE A 317 -6.34 15.09 -7.03
N VAL A 318 -5.00 15.05 -7.07
CA VAL A 318 -4.23 14.05 -6.31
C VAL A 318 -4.11 14.57 -4.87
N LEU A 319 -4.50 13.74 -3.91
CA LEU A 319 -4.41 14.02 -2.48
C LEU A 319 -3.03 13.61 -1.95
N ASP A 320 -2.58 14.27 -0.87
CA ASP A 320 -1.39 13.86 -0.14
C ASP A 320 -1.56 12.40 0.37
N PRO A 321 -0.49 11.56 0.35
CA PRO A 321 -0.58 10.18 0.83
C PRO A 321 -0.98 10.08 2.31
N VAL A 322 -1.80 9.08 2.63
CA VAL A 322 -2.33 8.85 3.99
C VAL A 322 -1.89 7.50 4.54
N GLN A 323 -1.88 7.35 5.86
CA GLN A 323 -1.58 6.07 6.52
C GLN A 323 -2.80 5.11 6.48
N PRO A 324 -2.58 3.80 6.65
CA PRO A 324 -3.63 2.82 6.90
C PRO A 324 -4.21 2.98 8.32
N ALA A 325 -5.41 2.44 8.56
CA ALA A 325 -6.15 2.43 9.82
C ALA A 325 -6.26 3.80 10.55
N GLN A 326 -6.59 4.88 9.82
CA GLN A 326 -6.87 6.20 10.41
C GLN A 326 -8.17 6.82 9.87
N VAL A 327 -8.72 7.80 10.62
CA VAL A 327 -9.83 8.65 10.16
C VAL A 327 -9.27 9.94 9.60
N VAL A 328 -9.56 10.22 8.32
CA VAL A 328 -9.12 11.41 7.59
C VAL A 328 -10.29 12.40 7.49
N THR A 329 -9.98 13.69 7.57
CA THR A 329 -10.94 14.78 7.37
C THR A 329 -10.27 15.90 6.59
N LEU A 330 -10.79 16.20 5.40
CA LEU A 330 -10.27 17.17 4.44
C LEU A 330 -11.28 18.31 4.26
N SER A 331 -10.82 19.56 4.30
CA SER A 331 -11.67 20.73 4.04
C SER A 331 -11.94 20.87 2.53
N LEU A 332 -13.20 20.91 2.11
CA LEU A 332 -13.54 21.07 0.69
C LEU A 332 -13.03 22.42 0.14
N ALA A 333 -13.04 23.46 0.96
CA ALA A 333 -12.53 24.78 0.58
C ALA A 333 -11.01 24.78 0.31
N GLU A 334 -10.22 23.95 1.02
CA GLU A 334 -8.78 23.79 0.77
C GLU A 334 -8.50 23.01 -0.52
N LEU A 335 -9.40 22.10 -0.89
CA LEU A 335 -9.42 21.43 -2.20
C LEU A 335 -9.97 22.34 -3.33
N GLY A 336 -10.21 23.62 -3.06
CA GLY A 336 -10.75 24.60 -4.03
C GLY A 336 -12.28 24.55 -4.22
N LEU A 337 -12.98 23.63 -3.56
CA LEU A 337 -14.43 23.44 -3.63
C LEU A 337 -15.14 24.32 -2.59
N THR A 338 -15.03 25.65 -2.75
CA THR A 338 -15.54 26.64 -1.78
C THR A 338 -17.06 26.61 -1.59
N ASP A 339 -17.81 26.12 -2.59
CA ASP A 339 -19.26 25.96 -2.57
C ASP A 339 -19.70 24.55 -2.10
N GLY A 340 -18.73 23.75 -1.64
CA GLY A 340 -18.90 22.39 -1.13
C GLY A 340 -19.14 21.35 -2.23
N ALA A 341 -19.76 20.24 -1.82
CA ALA A 341 -20.27 19.17 -2.69
C ALA A 341 -21.62 18.71 -2.15
N ASP A 342 -22.49 18.25 -3.04
CA ASP A 342 -23.86 17.79 -2.73
C ASP A 342 -23.90 16.27 -2.48
N SER A 343 -23.00 15.50 -3.10
CA SER A 343 -22.85 14.06 -2.87
C SER A 343 -21.42 13.56 -3.13
N VAL A 344 -21.12 12.34 -2.68
CA VAL A 344 -19.86 11.64 -2.91
C VAL A 344 -20.10 10.17 -3.28
N LYS A 345 -19.48 9.69 -4.36
CA LYS A 345 -19.25 8.26 -4.64
C LYS A 345 -17.78 7.93 -4.28
N VAL A 346 -17.48 6.71 -3.85
CA VAL A 346 -16.09 6.26 -3.55
C VAL A 346 -15.83 4.88 -4.17
N SER A 347 -14.60 4.64 -4.62
CA SER A 347 -14.13 3.36 -5.15
C SER A 347 -12.69 3.04 -4.70
N GLY A 348 -12.27 1.79 -4.89
CA GLY A 348 -10.99 1.29 -4.38
C GLY A 348 -11.06 0.89 -2.90
N ALA A 349 -9.98 1.15 -2.15
CA ALA A 349 -9.75 0.57 -0.83
C ALA A 349 -10.49 1.28 0.34
N VAL A 350 -11.14 2.42 0.10
CA VAL A 350 -11.96 3.14 1.11
C VAL A 350 -13.43 2.80 0.92
N THR A 351 -14.06 2.29 1.98
CA THR A 351 -15.50 1.90 1.97
C THR A 351 -16.40 2.85 2.76
N ASP A 352 -15.85 3.57 3.74
CA ASP A 352 -16.62 4.47 4.63
C ASP A 352 -16.28 5.92 4.29
N VAL A 353 -17.28 6.68 3.85
CA VAL A 353 -17.14 8.08 3.44
C VAL A 353 -18.35 8.91 3.87
N LEU A 354 -18.14 10.18 4.21
CA LEU A 354 -19.17 11.12 4.64
C LEU A 354 -18.81 12.55 4.20
N LEU A 355 -19.79 13.28 3.67
CA LEU A 355 -19.72 14.74 3.52
C LEU A 355 -20.47 15.40 4.68
N GLN A 356 -19.79 16.24 5.45
CA GLN A 356 -20.40 16.97 6.56
C GLN A 356 -19.63 18.25 6.92
N ASP A 357 -20.34 19.33 7.22
CA ASP A 357 -19.81 20.62 7.71
C ASP A 357 -18.78 21.31 6.79
N GLY A 358 -18.87 21.05 5.48
CA GLY A 358 -17.91 21.55 4.48
C GLY A 358 -16.64 20.71 4.33
N SER A 359 -16.62 19.50 4.91
CA SER A 359 -15.49 18.58 4.86
C SER A 359 -15.86 17.22 4.26
N LEU A 360 -14.90 16.61 3.55
CA LEU A 360 -14.91 15.19 3.20
C LEU A 360 -14.24 14.40 4.32
N ARG A 361 -14.91 13.37 4.83
CA ARG A 361 -14.43 12.51 5.92
C ARG A 361 -14.46 11.05 5.47
N PHE A 362 -13.44 10.28 5.81
CA PHE A 362 -13.37 8.85 5.49
C PHE A 362 -12.41 8.10 6.43
N SER A 363 -12.45 6.77 6.39
CA SER A 363 -11.48 5.93 7.12
C SER A 363 -10.69 5.04 6.17
N THR A 364 -9.38 4.93 6.38
CA THR A 364 -8.52 4.02 5.61
C THR A 364 -8.61 2.56 6.12
N PRO A 365 -8.41 1.56 5.24
CA PRO A 365 -8.35 0.14 5.63
C PRO A 365 -7.08 -0.16 6.42
N GLY A 366 -6.94 -1.39 6.93
CA GLY A 366 -5.70 -1.85 7.58
C GLY A 366 -4.53 -1.96 6.59
N ASP A 367 -3.31 -2.06 7.11
CA ASP A 367 -2.13 -2.24 6.26
C ASP A 367 -2.07 -3.68 5.74
N THR A 368 -1.96 -3.82 4.42
CA THR A 368 -1.78 -5.09 3.70
C THR A 368 -0.31 -5.35 3.36
N GLY A 369 0.60 -4.46 3.77
CA GLY A 369 2.01 -4.51 3.41
C GLY A 369 2.29 -4.08 1.97
N VAL A 370 1.34 -3.43 1.31
CA VAL A 370 1.44 -2.87 -0.04
C VAL A 370 0.63 -1.58 -0.08
N ASP A 371 1.06 -0.65 -0.94
CA ASP A 371 0.33 0.59 -1.20
C ASP A 371 -1.07 0.30 -1.75
N GLN A 372 -2.06 0.99 -1.19
CA GLN A 372 -3.48 0.86 -1.54
C GLN A 372 -4.00 2.17 -2.13
N HIS A 373 -4.98 2.09 -3.03
CA HIS A 373 -5.53 3.26 -3.70
C HIS A 373 -7.04 3.40 -3.50
N ALA A 374 -7.52 4.64 -3.44
CA ALA A 374 -8.94 4.95 -3.46
C ALA A 374 -9.22 6.20 -4.31
N GLN A 375 -10.44 6.30 -4.81
CA GLN A 375 -10.90 7.43 -5.61
C GLN A 375 -12.26 7.92 -5.09
N PHE A 376 -12.42 9.23 -4.99
CA PHE A 376 -13.66 9.88 -4.55
C PHE A 376 -14.21 10.76 -5.67
N SER A 377 -15.48 10.61 -6.05
CA SER A 377 -16.15 11.50 -7.01
C SER A 377 -17.15 12.38 -6.28
N LEU A 378 -16.83 13.67 -6.16
CA LEU A 378 -17.63 14.70 -5.50
C LEU A 378 -18.51 15.42 -6.52
N SER A 379 -19.83 15.37 -6.36
CA SER A 379 -20.77 16.01 -7.27
C SER A 379 -21.29 17.33 -6.71
N LYS A 380 -21.37 18.37 -7.56
CA LYS A 380 -22.00 19.66 -7.25
C LYS A 380 -22.85 20.09 -8.45
N GLY A 381 -24.18 19.98 -8.33
CA GLY A 381 -25.06 20.04 -9.50
C GLY A 381 -24.60 19.05 -10.59
N ASN A 382 -24.35 19.55 -11.81
CA ASN A 382 -23.87 18.74 -12.94
C ASN A 382 -22.33 18.58 -12.99
N SER A 383 -21.58 19.17 -12.05
CA SER A 383 -20.11 19.12 -12.04
C SER A 383 -19.60 18.02 -11.12
N VAL A 384 -18.76 17.11 -11.62
CA VAL A 384 -18.08 16.08 -10.82
C VAL A 384 -16.59 16.39 -10.70
N THR A 385 -16.11 16.52 -9.46
CA THR A 385 -14.67 16.65 -9.15
C THR A 385 -14.17 15.36 -8.54
N THR A 386 -13.15 14.76 -9.14
CA THR A 386 -12.62 13.47 -8.67
C THR A 386 -11.30 13.67 -7.93
N LEU A 387 -11.16 13.01 -6.79
CA LEU A 387 -9.97 12.99 -5.95
C LEU A 387 -9.32 11.60 -6.00
N ASN A 388 -8.01 11.53 -6.20
CA ASN A 388 -7.23 10.29 -6.16
C ASN A 388 -6.39 10.25 -4.87
N LEU A 389 -6.40 9.11 -4.17
CA LEU A 389 -5.73 8.91 -2.88
C LEU A 389 -4.75 7.74 -2.95
N LEU A 390 -3.54 7.97 -2.46
CA LEU A 390 -2.59 6.92 -2.07
C LEU A 390 -2.70 6.68 -0.56
N ILE A 391 -2.90 5.43 -0.17
CA ILE A 391 -2.83 4.92 1.20
C ILE A 391 -1.51 4.15 1.28
N GLN A 392 -0.46 4.80 1.78
CA GLN A 392 0.89 4.28 1.75
C GLN A 392 1.11 3.24 2.86
N THR A 393 1.74 2.11 2.56
CA THR A 393 2.07 1.09 3.56
C THR A 393 3.15 1.59 4.54
N GLU A 394 3.03 1.25 5.82
CA GLU A 394 4.08 1.50 6.82
C GLU A 394 4.91 0.23 7.11
N LEU A 395 4.39 -0.96 6.82
CA LEU A 395 5.09 -2.24 6.97
C LEU A 395 5.19 -2.97 5.62
N PRO A 396 5.99 -2.46 4.67
CA PRO A 396 6.08 -3.00 3.31
C PRO A 396 6.52 -4.47 3.30
N THR A 397 5.81 -5.27 2.49
CA THR A 397 6.07 -6.71 2.30
C THR A 397 6.95 -7.03 1.10
N ALA A 398 7.17 -6.04 0.23
CA ALA A 398 8.00 -6.18 -0.96
C ALA A 398 9.41 -6.66 -0.60
N VAL A 399 9.92 -7.59 -1.41
CA VAL A 399 11.33 -8.00 -1.35
C VAL A 399 12.14 -6.97 -2.12
N GLU A 400 12.91 -6.15 -1.44
CA GLU A 400 13.90 -5.30 -2.09
C GLU A 400 15.12 -6.13 -2.48
N THR A 401 15.70 -5.79 -3.63
CA THR A 401 16.94 -6.40 -4.13
C THR A 401 18.04 -5.35 -4.04
N HIS A 402 19.11 -5.65 -3.32
CA HIS A 402 20.27 -4.77 -3.21
C HIS A 402 21.12 -4.92 -4.48
N VAL A 403 21.43 -3.79 -5.10
CA VAL A 403 22.08 -3.70 -6.41
C VAL A 403 22.83 -2.36 -6.43
N GLU A 404 24.14 -2.39 -6.24
CA GLU A 404 24.98 -1.21 -6.36
C GLU A 404 25.62 -1.10 -7.75
N PRO A 405 25.88 0.12 -8.24
CA PRO A 405 26.64 0.33 -9.46
C PRO A 405 28.13 0.01 -9.29
N ASP A 406 28.86 0.00 -10.41
CA ASP A 406 30.34 0.00 -10.42
C ASP A 406 30.94 1.41 -10.26
N ASP A 407 32.27 1.50 -10.14
CA ASP A 407 33.06 2.76 -10.09
C ASP A 407 32.73 3.75 -11.23
N ASP A 408 32.15 3.30 -12.35
CA ASP A 408 31.77 4.11 -13.52
C ASP A 408 30.26 4.44 -13.55
N GLY A 409 29.50 4.06 -12.52
CA GLY A 409 28.07 4.36 -12.35
C GLY A 409 27.11 3.38 -13.06
N ASN A 410 27.60 2.26 -13.58
CA ASN A 410 26.78 1.28 -14.31
C ASN A 410 26.14 0.28 -13.35
N LEU A 411 24.83 0.08 -13.44
CA LEU A 411 24.15 -0.99 -12.72
C LEU A 411 24.47 -2.36 -13.35
N PRO A 412 24.77 -3.40 -12.55
CA PRO A 412 24.97 -4.75 -13.06
C PRO A 412 23.69 -5.36 -13.63
N ALA A 413 23.83 -6.48 -14.34
CA ALA A 413 22.70 -7.20 -14.94
C ALA A 413 21.64 -7.56 -13.89
N THR A 414 20.36 -7.53 -14.29
CA THR A 414 19.22 -7.72 -13.39
C THR A 414 19.34 -9.03 -12.60
N ALA A 415 19.41 -8.91 -11.28
CA ALA A 415 19.52 -10.04 -10.37
C ALA A 415 18.29 -10.98 -10.48
N PRO A 416 18.42 -12.27 -10.13
CA PRO A 416 17.33 -13.23 -10.19
C PRO A 416 16.10 -12.84 -9.37
N VAL A 417 14.94 -13.44 -9.66
CA VAL A 417 13.75 -13.24 -8.82
C VAL A 417 13.80 -14.18 -7.62
N LEU A 418 13.95 -13.64 -6.41
CA LEU A 418 13.79 -14.43 -5.19
C LEU A 418 12.32 -14.78 -4.96
N VAL A 419 12.01 -16.08 -4.90
CA VAL A 419 10.74 -16.61 -4.43
C VAL A 419 10.90 -17.10 -2.99
N ILE A 420 10.05 -16.59 -2.10
CA ILE A 420 9.94 -17.03 -0.70
C ILE A 420 8.61 -17.77 -0.53
N ALA A 421 8.63 -18.95 0.07
CA ALA A 421 7.45 -19.76 0.35
C ALA A 421 7.39 -20.13 1.84
N GLY A 422 6.22 -20.01 2.47
CA GLY A 422 6.03 -20.31 3.91
C GLY A 422 5.91 -19.09 4.84
N LEU A 423 5.98 -17.87 4.30
CA LEU A 423 5.54 -16.67 5.01
C LEU A 423 4.00 -16.61 5.05
N GLY A 424 3.46 -16.09 6.15
CA GLY A 424 2.05 -15.70 6.26
C GLY A 424 1.79 -14.28 5.77
N PRO A 425 0.53 -13.81 5.83
CA PRO A 425 0.16 -12.42 5.51
C PRO A 425 1.03 -11.40 6.26
N ASN A 426 1.31 -10.27 5.61
CA ASN A 426 2.20 -9.20 6.10
C ASN A 426 3.58 -9.73 6.55
N ASN A 427 4.17 -10.62 5.73
CA ASN A 427 5.46 -11.30 5.98
C ASN A 427 5.60 -11.93 7.37
N ARG A 428 4.49 -12.42 7.94
CA ARG A 428 4.45 -13.02 9.28
C ARG A 428 5.16 -14.39 9.28
N LEU A 429 6.15 -14.57 10.14
CA LEU A 429 6.86 -15.85 10.32
C LEU A 429 5.91 -16.88 10.95
N GLN A 430 5.84 -18.08 10.38
CA GLN A 430 4.93 -19.16 10.79
C GLN A 430 5.69 -20.44 11.18
N PRO A 431 5.10 -21.33 12.00
CA PRO A 431 5.71 -22.61 12.43
C PRO A 431 5.68 -23.71 11.35
N GLY A 432 5.33 -23.37 10.11
CA GLY A 432 5.45 -24.25 8.94
C GLY A 432 6.91 -24.32 8.44
N ALA A 433 7.13 -24.94 7.28
CA ALA A 433 8.42 -24.86 6.61
C ALA A 433 8.56 -23.53 5.84
N LEU A 434 9.78 -22.97 5.81
CA LEU A 434 10.11 -21.74 5.08
C LEU A 434 11.17 -22.07 4.01
N ALA A 435 11.02 -21.59 2.79
CA ALA A 435 11.93 -21.86 1.69
C ALA A 435 12.23 -20.63 0.84
N PHE A 436 13.47 -20.55 0.34
CA PHE A 436 14.01 -19.48 -0.49
C PHE A 436 14.58 -20.08 -1.78
N ARG A 437 14.20 -19.57 -2.95
CA ARG A 437 14.69 -20.06 -4.25
C ARG A 437 14.88 -18.92 -5.24
N LEU A 438 16.03 -18.89 -5.91
CA LEU A 438 16.33 -17.95 -6.99
C LEU A 438 15.77 -18.48 -8.31
N VAL A 439 14.84 -17.75 -8.92
CA VAL A 439 14.23 -18.11 -10.21
C VAL A 439 14.98 -17.42 -11.35
N GLY A 440 15.37 -18.19 -12.37
CA GLY A 440 16.17 -17.73 -13.51
C GLY A 440 17.68 -17.86 -13.30
N ALA A 441 18.15 -18.14 -12.08
CA ALA A 441 19.55 -18.46 -11.81
C ALA A 441 19.95 -19.81 -12.46
N PRO A 442 21.21 -19.97 -12.94
CA PRO A 442 21.73 -21.26 -13.34
C PRO A 442 21.92 -22.20 -12.14
N SER A 443 22.23 -23.48 -12.40
CA SER A 443 22.60 -24.42 -11.34
C SER A 443 23.95 -24.01 -10.73
N LEU A 444 23.92 -23.50 -9.50
CA LEU A 444 25.05 -22.91 -8.79
C LEU A 444 25.28 -23.64 -7.46
N ALA A 445 26.55 -23.82 -7.08
CA ALA A 445 26.92 -24.31 -5.76
C ALA A 445 26.89 -23.14 -4.75
N LEU A 446 25.76 -22.95 -4.07
CA LEU A 446 25.51 -21.81 -3.16
C LEU A 446 25.75 -22.12 -1.67
N GLN A 447 25.96 -23.38 -1.29
CA GLN A 447 25.92 -23.82 0.12
C GLN A 447 27.11 -23.38 1.00
N ASP A 448 28.22 -22.93 0.40
CA ASP A 448 29.48 -22.67 1.11
C ASP A 448 29.51 -21.29 1.80
N ASP A 449 28.91 -20.26 1.19
CA ASP A 449 29.06 -18.87 1.64
C ASP A 449 27.74 -18.08 1.78
N SER A 450 26.62 -18.63 1.29
CA SER A 450 25.31 -18.00 1.44
C SER A 450 24.85 -18.00 2.91
N ASP A 451 24.24 -16.90 3.35
CA ASP A 451 23.71 -16.73 4.72
C ASP A 451 22.38 -15.96 4.69
N GLY A 452 21.68 -15.98 5.82
CA GLY A 452 20.48 -15.19 6.05
C GLY A 452 20.52 -14.63 7.47
N LEU A 453 20.29 -13.32 7.60
CA LEU A 453 20.40 -12.57 8.84
C LEU A 453 19.04 -12.01 9.22
N LEU A 454 18.51 -12.46 10.36
CA LEU A 454 17.43 -11.77 11.08
C LEU A 454 18.03 -10.80 12.10
N SER A 455 17.65 -9.53 12.03
CA SER A 455 18.15 -8.47 12.90
C SER A 455 17.06 -7.50 13.36
N ARG A 456 17.37 -6.75 14.43
CA ARG A 456 16.64 -5.56 14.88
C ARG A 456 17.62 -4.44 15.15
N PRO A 457 17.21 -3.16 15.05
CA PRO A 457 17.98 -2.04 15.57
C PRO A 457 18.43 -2.30 17.02
N ASN A 458 19.75 -2.28 17.25
CA ASN A 458 20.40 -2.54 18.55
C ASN A 458 20.12 -3.93 19.19
N GLY A 459 19.51 -4.86 18.46
CA GLY A 459 19.17 -6.20 18.94
C GLY A 459 20.24 -7.27 18.65
N VAL A 460 19.97 -8.50 19.08
CA VAL A 460 20.77 -9.68 18.71
C VAL A 460 20.47 -10.08 17.26
N ALA A 461 21.54 -10.32 16.50
CA ALA A 461 21.50 -10.89 15.15
C ALA A 461 21.41 -12.42 15.21
N ILE A 462 20.53 -13.04 14.42
CA ILE A 462 20.39 -14.50 14.32
C ILE A 462 20.60 -14.96 12.88
N SER A 463 21.44 -15.99 12.71
CA SER A 463 21.68 -16.65 11.42
C SER A 463 20.58 -17.66 11.09
N LEU A 464 20.09 -17.62 9.86
CA LEU A 464 19.27 -18.67 9.24
C LEU A 464 20.11 -19.87 8.78
N ARG A 465 21.43 -19.69 8.60
CA ARG A 465 22.33 -20.73 8.05
C ARG A 465 22.40 -22.00 8.90
N GLN A 466 22.20 -21.90 10.20
CA GLN A 466 22.12 -23.06 11.11
C GLN A 466 20.76 -23.79 11.08
N TYR A 467 19.73 -23.20 10.47
CA TYR A 467 18.37 -23.75 10.40
C TYR A 467 18.00 -24.28 9.00
N TRP A 468 18.65 -23.80 7.94
CA TRP A 468 18.36 -24.19 6.56
C TRP A 468 19.23 -25.33 6.01
N VAL A 469 18.74 -25.98 4.96
CA VAL A 469 19.47 -26.94 4.13
C VAL A 469 19.36 -26.52 2.67
N PHE A 470 20.46 -26.56 1.92
CA PHE A 470 20.49 -26.30 0.48
C PHE A 470 20.25 -27.58 -0.32
N ASP A 471 19.32 -27.54 -1.27
CA ASP A 471 19.16 -28.54 -2.32
C ASP A 471 19.71 -28.01 -3.65
N ALA A 472 20.84 -28.58 -4.08
CA ALA A 472 21.49 -28.24 -5.35
C ALA A 472 20.69 -28.67 -6.59
N ALA A 473 19.73 -29.59 -6.48
CA ALA A 473 18.91 -30.03 -7.61
C ALA A 473 17.81 -29.01 -7.97
N SER A 474 17.28 -28.27 -6.97
CA SER A 474 16.26 -27.23 -7.17
C SER A 474 16.74 -25.79 -6.94
N GLY A 475 17.97 -25.60 -6.45
CA GLY A 475 18.51 -24.28 -6.10
C GLY A 475 17.81 -23.65 -4.87
N THR A 476 17.27 -24.48 -3.98
CA THR A 476 16.39 -24.05 -2.88
C THR A 476 17.07 -24.18 -1.53
N PHE A 477 17.02 -23.15 -0.71
CA PHE A 477 17.32 -23.21 0.73
C PHE A 477 16.03 -23.43 1.51
N SER A 478 15.96 -24.46 2.35
CA SER A 478 14.74 -24.84 3.09
C SER A 478 14.99 -24.97 4.59
N ILE A 479 14.19 -24.28 5.41
CA ILE A 479 14.07 -24.48 6.86
C ILE A 479 12.87 -25.39 7.11
N SER A 480 13.10 -26.53 7.78
CA SER A 480 12.03 -27.45 8.16
C SER A 480 11.09 -26.85 9.21
N ALA A 481 9.85 -27.35 9.31
CA ALA A 481 8.90 -26.89 10.33
C ALA A 481 9.45 -27.01 11.77
N THR A 482 10.21 -28.08 12.06
CA THR A 482 10.88 -28.26 13.36
C THR A 482 11.96 -27.19 13.60
N ALA A 483 12.74 -26.84 12.58
CA ALA A 483 13.75 -25.79 12.67
C ALA A 483 13.11 -24.39 12.76
N MET A 484 12.00 -24.14 12.05
CA MET A 484 11.20 -22.91 12.19
C MET A 484 10.61 -22.77 13.60
N GLN A 485 10.13 -23.85 14.21
CA GLN A 485 9.68 -23.84 15.61
C GLN A 485 10.81 -23.50 16.59
N GLN A 486 12.02 -24.03 16.37
CA GLN A 486 13.20 -23.69 17.18
C GLN A 486 13.61 -22.22 17.00
N LEU A 487 13.64 -21.71 15.76
CA LEU A 487 13.90 -20.30 15.45
C LEU A 487 12.86 -19.39 16.11
N LEU A 488 11.56 -19.68 15.93
CA LEU A 488 10.46 -18.91 16.52
C LEU A 488 10.42 -18.95 18.05
N ALA A 489 11.04 -19.94 18.70
CA ALA A 489 11.22 -20.00 20.14
C ALA A 489 12.43 -19.18 20.65
N SER A 490 13.43 -18.91 19.79
CA SER A 490 14.60 -18.08 20.11
C SER A 490 14.40 -16.58 19.87
N LEU A 491 13.39 -16.21 19.09
CA LEU A 491 13.05 -14.83 18.74
C LEU A 491 12.01 -14.24 19.71
N PRO A 492 12.15 -12.99 20.19
CA PRO A 492 11.03 -12.24 20.78
C PRO A 492 9.92 -11.88 19.76
N ASN A 493 8.74 -11.45 20.22
CA ASN A 493 7.72 -10.84 19.35
C ASN A 493 8.16 -9.42 18.90
N GLY A 494 7.60 -8.91 17.80
CA GLY A 494 8.01 -7.64 17.14
C GLY A 494 8.50 -7.83 15.70
N SER A 495 8.81 -6.72 15.02
CA SER A 495 9.35 -6.70 13.65
C SER A 495 10.82 -7.15 13.55
N TYR A 496 11.30 -7.49 12.35
CA TYR A 496 12.69 -7.86 12.04
C TYR A 496 13.06 -7.46 10.60
N ASP A 497 14.29 -7.01 10.41
CA ASP A 497 14.92 -7.00 9.09
C ASP A 497 15.39 -8.43 8.76
N LEU A 498 14.95 -8.99 7.63
CA LEU A 498 15.51 -10.20 7.05
C LEU A 498 16.38 -9.82 5.86
N ASN A 499 17.69 -9.97 6.00
CA ASN A 499 18.67 -9.81 4.92
C ASN A 499 19.14 -11.19 4.46
N LEU A 500 19.16 -11.45 3.16
CA LEU A 500 19.55 -12.71 2.54
C LEU A 500 20.70 -12.44 1.57
N ASN A 501 21.78 -13.20 1.65
CA ASN A 501 22.95 -13.06 0.78
C ASN A 501 23.27 -14.42 0.15
N PHE A 502 23.09 -14.54 -1.17
CA PHE A 502 23.37 -15.77 -1.92
C PHE A 502 24.67 -15.61 -2.70
N VAL A 503 25.59 -16.57 -2.55
CA VAL A 503 26.97 -16.47 -3.06
C VAL A 503 27.40 -17.81 -3.64
N SER A 504 27.94 -17.82 -4.86
CA SER A 504 28.51 -19.02 -5.46
C SER A 504 29.87 -19.39 -4.86
N GLN A 505 30.22 -20.68 -4.90
CA GLN A 505 31.49 -21.19 -4.38
C GLN A 505 32.73 -20.49 -5.00
N ASP A 506 32.69 -20.17 -6.30
CA ASP A 506 33.73 -19.41 -7.00
C ASP A 506 33.73 -17.90 -6.67
N GLY A 507 32.63 -17.37 -6.15
CA GLY A 507 32.43 -15.95 -5.88
C GLY A 507 32.03 -15.11 -7.09
N GLU A 508 31.81 -15.70 -8.28
CA GLU A 508 31.46 -14.95 -9.50
C GLU A 508 29.98 -14.56 -9.58
N PHE A 509 29.12 -15.18 -8.76
CA PHE A 509 27.70 -14.82 -8.61
C PHE A 509 27.41 -14.40 -7.16
N THR A 510 26.82 -13.21 -7.00
CA THR A 510 26.17 -12.74 -5.78
C THR A 510 24.75 -12.29 -6.07
N ALA A 511 23.88 -12.37 -5.07
CA ALA A 511 22.64 -11.60 -5.03
C ALA A 511 22.16 -11.44 -3.58
N SER A 512 21.94 -10.19 -3.16
CA SER A 512 21.34 -9.88 -1.85
C SER A 512 19.93 -9.34 -1.97
N TYR A 513 19.10 -9.77 -1.04
CA TYR A 513 17.70 -9.39 -0.93
C TYR A 513 17.41 -9.02 0.52
N ALA A 514 16.50 -8.07 0.73
CA ALA A 514 16.06 -7.71 2.06
C ALA A 514 14.56 -7.42 2.10
N LEU A 515 13.93 -7.73 3.23
CA LEU A 515 12.52 -7.54 3.49
C LEU A 515 12.27 -7.42 4.99
N ILE A 516 11.18 -6.74 5.37
CA ILE A 516 10.67 -6.78 6.74
C ILE A 516 9.91 -8.09 6.93
N VAL A 517 10.16 -8.79 8.05
CA VAL A 517 9.40 -9.97 8.48
C VAL A 517 8.93 -9.83 9.93
N VAL A 518 7.77 -10.40 10.23
CA VAL A 518 7.05 -10.10 11.47
C VAL A 518 6.89 -11.34 12.34
N LYS A 519 7.28 -11.28 13.62
CA LYS A 519 6.93 -12.31 14.61
C LYS A 519 5.92 -11.78 15.61
N SER A 520 4.77 -12.43 15.68
CA SER A 520 3.69 -12.09 16.60
C SER A 520 2.94 -13.33 17.04
N ALA A 521 2.69 -13.47 18.35
CA ALA A 521 1.81 -14.50 18.91
C ALA A 521 0.65 -13.92 19.74
N THR A 522 0.60 -12.60 19.90
CA THR A 522 -0.32 -11.91 20.81
C THR A 522 -1.66 -11.65 20.14
N SER A 523 -2.77 -11.96 20.84
CA SER A 523 -4.12 -11.57 20.44
C SER A 523 -4.63 -10.46 21.36
N LEU A 524 -5.26 -9.44 20.79
CA LEU A 524 -5.89 -8.34 21.52
C LEU A 524 -7.40 -8.41 21.34
N GLN A 525 -8.13 -8.58 22.44
CA GLN A 525 -9.58 -8.60 22.49
C GLN A 525 -10.10 -7.30 23.11
N GLY A 526 -11.23 -6.79 22.61
CA GLY A 526 -11.80 -5.53 23.08
C GLY A 526 -13.30 -5.57 23.23
N GLN A 527 -13.82 -4.77 24.16
CA GLN A 527 -15.24 -4.69 24.47
C GLN A 527 -15.68 -3.23 24.70
N LEU A 528 -16.56 -2.74 23.83
CA LEU A 528 -17.27 -1.48 24.00
C LEU A 528 -18.39 -1.63 25.04
N ARG A 529 -18.41 -0.73 26.01
CA ARG A 529 -19.33 -0.70 27.15
C ARG A 529 -20.00 0.67 27.25
N THR A 530 -21.24 0.70 27.71
CA THR A 530 -21.90 1.94 28.14
C THR A 530 -21.27 2.48 29.43
N PRO A 531 -21.51 3.75 29.82
CA PRO A 531 -21.05 4.29 31.11
C PRO A 531 -21.65 3.58 32.34
N ALA A 532 -22.63 2.69 32.16
CA ALA A 532 -23.20 1.83 33.20
C ALA A 532 -22.55 0.42 33.23
N GLY A 533 -21.44 0.21 32.53
CA GLY A 533 -20.66 -1.05 32.50
C GLY A 533 -21.22 -2.15 31.60
N GLY A 534 -22.54 -2.19 31.36
CA GLY A 534 -23.16 -3.09 30.39
C GLY A 534 -22.73 -2.80 28.94
N ASN A 535 -22.72 -3.82 28.09
CA ASN A 535 -22.24 -3.78 26.71
C ASN A 535 -22.92 -2.68 25.85
N ALA A 536 -22.15 -2.07 24.94
CA ALA A 536 -22.67 -1.08 24.00
C ALA A 536 -23.25 -1.75 22.75
N THR A 537 -24.58 -1.72 22.60
CA THR A 537 -25.30 -2.30 21.46
C THR A 537 -25.56 -1.27 20.35
N GLY A 538 -25.85 -1.76 19.14
CA GLY A 538 -26.10 -0.90 17.96
C GLY A 538 -24.84 -0.43 17.24
N LEU A 539 -23.66 -1.01 17.56
CA LEU A 539 -22.38 -0.72 16.91
C LEU A 539 -21.92 -1.82 15.94
N ALA A 540 -22.78 -2.80 15.64
CA ALA A 540 -22.49 -3.90 14.72
C ALA A 540 -22.02 -3.39 13.35
N GLY A 541 -20.93 -3.93 12.84
CA GLY A 541 -20.35 -3.53 11.55
C GLY A 541 -19.56 -2.23 11.57
N LYS A 542 -19.50 -1.50 12.70
CA LYS A 542 -18.53 -0.41 12.87
C LYS A 542 -17.11 -0.98 12.96
N LYS A 543 -16.13 -0.18 12.57
CA LYS A 543 -14.72 -0.55 12.58
C LYS A 543 -14.02 0.03 13.81
N MET A 544 -13.19 -0.79 14.46
CA MET A 544 -12.16 -0.32 15.38
C MET A 544 -10.84 -0.25 14.60
N LEU A 545 -10.21 0.91 14.62
CA LEU A 545 -8.90 1.13 14.01
C LEU A 545 -7.83 0.94 15.09
N LEU A 546 -6.72 0.29 14.74
CA LEU A 546 -5.57 0.06 15.61
C LEU A 546 -4.33 0.61 14.93
N ALA A 547 -3.61 1.51 15.61
CA ALA A 547 -2.42 2.15 15.09
C ALA A 547 -1.26 2.12 16.11
N GLY A 548 -0.21 1.37 15.80
CA GLY A 548 0.99 1.21 16.63
C GLY A 548 1.95 2.39 16.47
N TYR A 549 2.43 2.93 17.58
CA TYR A 549 3.32 4.08 17.57
C TYR A 549 4.75 3.71 17.11
N ASN A 550 5.35 2.61 17.58
CA ASN A 550 6.78 2.31 17.39
C ASN A 550 7.07 1.16 16.40
N ASN A 551 6.20 0.14 16.33
CA ASN A 551 6.27 -0.93 15.34
C ASN A 551 5.40 -0.63 14.10
N HIS A 552 4.77 0.56 14.04
CA HIS A 552 3.96 1.06 12.94
C HIS A 552 2.80 0.14 12.49
N GLN A 553 2.41 -0.87 13.27
CA GLN A 553 1.40 -1.84 12.87
C GLN A 553 0.01 -1.19 12.81
N ARG A 554 -0.58 -1.13 11.61
CA ARG A 554 -1.95 -0.63 11.37
C ARG A 554 -2.90 -1.79 11.07
N GLN A 555 -3.92 -2.01 11.90
CA GLN A 555 -4.96 -3.02 11.67
C GLN A 555 -6.38 -2.43 11.78
N VAL A 556 -7.37 -3.12 11.21
CA VAL A 556 -8.79 -2.77 11.33
C VAL A 556 -9.61 -4.00 11.72
N GLY A 557 -10.29 -3.91 12.87
CA GLY A 557 -11.18 -4.95 13.39
C GLY A 557 -12.65 -4.53 13.26
N VAL A 558 -13.55 -5.50 13.11
CA VAL A 558 -15.01 -5.24 13.04
C VAL A 558 -15.64 -5.43 14.41
N VAL A 559 -16.51 -4.50 14.80
CA VAL A 559 -17.31 -4.54 16.03
C VAL A 559 -18.57 -5.39 15.80
N ASP A 560 -18.81 -6.34 16.70
CA ASP A 560 -19.97 -7.24 16.62
C ASP A 560 -21.26 -6.65 17.24
N ALA A 561 -22.34 -7.43 17.24
CA ALA A 561 -23.62 -7.02 17.83
C ALA A 561 -23.61 -6.84 19.35
N THR A 562 -22.60 -7.37 20.04
CA THR A 562 -22.37 -7.25 21.48
C THR A 562 -21.40 -6.12 21.85
N GLY A 563 -20.83 -5.44 20.85
CA GLY A 563 -19.80 -4.40 21.03
C GLY A 563 -18.38 -4.94 21.20
N ALA A 564 -18.15 -6.23 20.94
CA ALA A 564 -16.84 -6.86 21.00
C ALA A 564 -16.06 -6.73 19.67
N PHE A 565 -14.73 -6.74 19.73
CA PHE A 565 -13.81 -6.75 18.59
C PHE A 565 -12.51 -7.49 18.94
N HIS A 566 -11.71 -7.86 17.94
CA HIS A 566 -10.40 -8.49 18.14
C HIS A 566 -9.39 -8.10 17.06
N PHE A 567 -8.11 -8.31 17.37
CA PHE A 567 -6.96 -8.14 16.49
C PHE A 567 -5.94 -9.26 16.76
N ASP A 568 -5.39 -9.88 15.71
CA ASP A 568 -4.55 -11.07 15.86
C ASP A 568 -3.12 -10.89 15.33
N GLY A 569 -2.17 -11.43 16.10
CA GLY A 569 -0.75 -11.23 15.88
C GLY A 569 -0.37 -9.74 15.98
N VAL A 570 -0.84 -9.11 17.05
CA VAL A 570 -0.44 -7.76 17.45
C VAL A 570 1.03 -7.81 17.92
N LEU A 571 1.80 -6.75 17.66
CA LEU A 571 3.20 -6.63 18.09
C LEU A 571 3.32 -5.94 19.46
N PRO A 572 4.43 -6.12 20.19
CA PRO A 572 4.72 -5.31 21.36
C PRO A 572 4.88 -3.84 20.97
N ASP A 573 3.98 -2.98 21.45
CA ASP A 573 3.94 -1.56 21.13
C ASP A 573 2.99 -0.82 22.10
N THR A 574 2.97 0.50 22.02
CA THR A 574 1.82 1.31 22.43
C THR A 574 0.94 1.55 21.20
N TYR A 575 -0.36 1.32 21.32
CA TYR A 575 -1.34 1.51 20.26
C TYR A 575 -2.33 2.62 20.60
N GLN A 576 -2.71 3.39 19.59
CA GLN A 576 -3.96 4.11 19.57
C GLN A 576 -5.07 3.17 19.06
N LEU A 577 -6.15 3.03 19.81
CA LEU A 577 -7.40 2.41 19.35
C LEU A 577 -8.45 3.50 19.13
N THR A 578 -9.09 3.52 17.96
CA THR A 578 -10.05 4.56 17.58
C THR A 578 -11.29 3.95 16.90
N LEU A 579 -12.48 4.27 17.40
CA LEU A 579 -13.73 3.85 16.76
C LEU A 579 -13.98 4.68 15.50
N ASN A 580 -14.32 4.03 14.39
CA ASN A 580 -14.70 4.69 13.15
C ASN A 580 -16.11 5.30 13.22
N ASP A 581 -16.20 6.51 13.77
CA ASP A 581 -17.35 7.40 13.64
C ASP A 581 -16.97 8.66 12.84
N LEU A 582 -17.35 8.71 11.56
CA LEU A 582 -17.11 9.88 10.70
C LEU A 582 -17.95 11.11 11.11
N VAL A 583 -19.02 10.93 11.89
CA VAL A 583 -19.83 12.05 12.42
C VAL A 583 -19.09 12.74 13.58
N HIS A 584 -18.44 11.95 14.43
CA HIS A 584 -17.64 12.40 15.59
C HIS A 584 -16.20 11.83 15.52
N PRO A 585 -15.40 12.25 14.52
CA PRO A 585 -14.09 11.67 14.27
C PRO A 585 -13.17 11.78 15.50
N ASN A 586 -12.51 10.68 15.82
CA ASN A 586 -11.51 10.56 16.89
C ASN A 586 -12.02 10.81 18.33
N VAL A 587 -13.33 10.92 18.58
CA VAL A 587 -13.87 11.20 19.94
C VAL A 587 -13.94 9.95 20.84
N VAL A 588 -14.10 8.76 20.26
CA VAL A 588 -13.97 7.48 21.01
C VAL A 588 -12.62 6.87 20.68
N SER A 589 -11.61 7.27 21.45
CA SER A 589 -10.20 6.96 21.21
C SER A 589 -9.49 6.67 22.53
N VAL A 590 -8.84 5.51 22.67
CA VAL A 590 -8.15 5.07 23.89
C VAL A 590 -6.80 4.41 23.57
N SER A 591 -5.90 4.40 24.55
CA SER A 591 -4.55 3.82 24.38
C SER A 591 -4.49 2.37 24.87
N ALA A 592 -3.77 1.51 24.14
CA ALA A 592 -3.53 0.12 24.52
C ALA A 592 -2.04 -0.23 24.41
N VAL A 593 -1.38 -0.55 25.53
CA VAL A 593 0.01 -1.05 25.52
C VAL A 593 0.03 -2.57 25.47
N VAL A 594 0.97 -3.12 24.71
CA VAL A 594 1.25 -4.55 24.57
C VAL A 594 2.72 -4.78 24.91
N PHE A 595 2.99 -5.52 26.00
CA PHE A 595 4.36 -5.81 26.44
C PHE A 595 4.98 -7.01 25.68
N ASP A 596 6.32 -7.05 25.60
CA ASP A 596 7.11 -8.05 24.84
C ASP A 596 6.76 -9.52 25.14
N ASN A 597 6.28 -9.77 26.36
CA ASN A 597 5.96 -11.08 26.93
C ASN A 597 4.45 -11.40 26.96
N SER A 598 3.57 -10.52 26.47
CA SER A 598 2.12 -10.74 26.45
C SER A 598 1.69 -11.70 25.34
N SER A 599 0.83 -12.66 25.66
CA SER A 599 0.11 -13.49 24.68
C SER A 599 -1.37 -13.11 24.54
N SER A 600 -1.97 -12.50 25.57
CA SER A 600 -3.38 -12.14 25.60
C SER A 600 -3.58 -10.75 26.22
N VAL A 601 -4.14 -9.84 25.44
CA VAL A 601 -4.45 -8.45 25.85
C VAL A 601 -5.95 -8.22 25.79
N SER A 602 -6.51 -7.56 26.80
CA SER A 602 -7.93 -7.24 26.92
C SER A 602 -8.13 -5.75 27.14
N VAL A 603 -9.01 -5.12 26.34
CA VAL A 603 -9.30 -3.68 26.41
C VAL A 603 -10.78 -3.42 26.65
N GLY A 604 -11.11 -2.74 27.74
CA GLY A 604 -12.44 -2.16 27.97
C GLY A 604 -12.49 -0.74 27.43
N ILE A 605 -13.50 -0.41 26.61
CA ILE A 605 -13.72 0.94 26.06
C ILE A 605 -15.09 1.45 26.47
N VAL A 606 -15.19 2.65 27.04
CA VAL A 606 -16.46 3.30 27.38
C VAL A 606 -16.94 4.14 26.21
N TYR A 607 -18.08 3.75 25.63
CA TYR A 607 -18.82 4.46 24.60
C TYR A 607 -19.87 5.38 25.26
N PRO A 608 -19.70 6.73 25.25
CA PRO A 608 -20.50 7.65 26.08
C PRO A 608 -21.86 8.05 25.46
N TYR A 609 -22.17 7.57 24.26
CA TYR A 609 -23.36 7.95 23.49
C TYR A 609 -24.51 6.94 23.63
N ALA A 610 -25.73 7.42 23.42
CA ALA A 610 -26.90 6.58 23.23
C ALA A 610 -26.90 5.92 21.83
N PRO A 611 -27.73 4.89 21.60
CA PRO A 611 -28.17 4.54 20.25
C PRO A 611 -28.72 5.80 19.56
N GLY A 612 -28.19 6.16 18.39
CA GLY A 612 -28.50 7.44 17.72
C GLY A 612 -27.63 8.63 18.13
N LEU A 613 -26.41 8.41 18.65
CA LEU A 613 -25.34 9.40 18.86
C LEU A 613 -25.65 10.58 19.83
N ALA A 614 -26.83 10.65 20.44
CA ALA A 614 -27.09 11.60 21.53
C ALA A 614 -26.26 11.25 22.78
N ARG A 615 -25.40 12.16 23.24
CA ARG A 615 -24.55 11.97 24.43
C ARG A 615 -25.40 11.88 25.71
N ARG A 616 -25.21 10.85 26.54
CA ARG A 616 -26.04 10.60 27.74
C ARG A 616 -25.69 11.45 28.97
N THR A 617 -24.47 11.98 29.05
CA THR A 617 -23.94 12.65 30.25
C THR A 617 -23.89 14.17 30.09
N ALA A 618 -24.83 14.86 30.73
CA ALA A 618 -24.90 16.33 30.80
C ALA A 618 -23.90 16.97 31.79
N THR A 619 -23.11 16.16 32.51
CA THR A 619 -22.02 16.61 33.38
C THR A 619 -20.69 16.62 32.63
N ALA A 620 -19.91 17.68 32.83
CA ALA A 620 -18.59 17.88 32.20
C ALA A 620 -17.44 17.34 33.08
N GLN A 621 -17.60 16.13 33.61
CA GLN A 621 -16.61 15.47 34.46
C GLN A 621 -15.76 14.48 33.66
N SER A 622 -14.48 14.38 34.02
CA SER A 622 -13.55 13.38 33.52
C SER A 622 -13.97 11.97 33.92
N TYR A 623 -13.69 10.97 33.09
CA TYR A 623 -13.96 9.57 33.37
C TYR A 623 -12.88 8.66 32.78
N VAL A 624 -12.80 7.42 33.28
CA VAL A 624 -11.95 6.37 32.69
C VAL A 624 -12.65 5.89 31.42
N ALA A 625 -12.11 6.23 30.26
CA ALA A 625 -12.64 5.85 28.95
C ALA A 625 -12.05 4.53 28.44
N GLY A 626 -10.82 4.20 28.83
CA GLY A 626 -10.13 2.96 28.44
C GLY A 626 -9.47 2.28 29.63
N THR A 627 -9.52 0.95 29.67
CA THR A 627 -8.74 0.12 30.61
C THR A 627 -8.11 -1.06 29.89
N VAL A 628 -6.85 -1.38 30.20
CA VAL A 628 -6.10 -2.47 29.57
C VAL A 628 -5.60 -3.45 30.63
N THR A 629 -5.85 -4.74 30.41
CA THR A 629 -5.26 -5.84 31.18
C THR A 629 -4.59 -6.84 30.24
N GLN A 630 -3.50 -7.48 30.69
CA GLN A 630 -2.78 -8.48 29.90
C GLN A 630 -2.05 -9.48 30.81
N ASP A 631 -1.59 -10.58 30.23
CA ASP A 631 -0.83 -11.64 30.90
C ASP A 631 0.67 -11.31 31.03
N GLY A 632 1.22 -10.52 30.12
CA GLY A 632 2.61 -10.06 30.18
C GLY A 632 2.85 -9.01 31.27
N ALA A 633 4.04 -9.05 31.86
CA ALA A 633 4.46 -8.09 32.87
C ALA A 633 5.05 -6.82 32.23
N GLY A 634 4.51 -5.67 32.61
CA GLY A 634 5.03 -4.36 32.22
C GLY A 634 6.34 -3.98 32.91
N PRO A 635 6.88 -2.79 32.60
CA PRO A 635 8.10 -2.30 33.24
C PRO A 635 7.93 -2.10 34.75
N PRO A 636 9.01 -2.15 35.54
CA PRO A 636 8.96 -1.83 36.97
C PRO A 636 8.56 -0.37 37.19
N VAL A 637 7.82 -0.08 38.25
CA VAL A 637 7.44 1.30 38.61
C VAL A 637 8.69 2.16 38.84
N ARG A 638 8.71 3.37 38.27
CA ARG A 638 9.85 4.29 38.35
C ARG A 638 10.16 4.70 39.79
N ALA A 639 11.45 4.64 40.14
CA ALA A 639 11.99 5.23 41.36
C ALA A 639 12.11 6.76 41.20
N VAL A 640 10.96 7.45 41.18
CA VAL A 640 10.93 8.91 41.08
C VAL A 640 11.46 9.52 42.39
N PRO A 641 12.45 10.44 42.34
CA PRO A 641 12.85 11.22 43.50
C PRO A 641 11.66 11.99 44.07
N ALA A 642 11.69 12.33 45.36
CA ALA A 642 10.70 13.24 45.96
C ALA A 642 10.94 14.67 45.46
N SER A 643 10.58 14.93 44.21
CA SER A 643 10.62 16.26 43.59
C SER A 643 9.80 17.25 44.40
N PRO A 644 10.17 18.55 44.41
CA PRO A 644 9.28 19.57 44.94
C PRO A 644 7.94 19.44 44.26
N ARG A 645 6.87 19.47 45.07
CA ARG A 645 5.46 19.50 44.65
C ARG A 645 5.34 20.27 43.35
N ALA A 646 4.91 19.60 42.27
CA ALA A 646 4.76 20.19 40.94
C ALA A 646 4.10 21.57 41.09
N ALA A 647 4.69 22.59 40.45
CA ALA A 647 4.25 23.98 40.60
C ALA A 647 2.75 24.03 40.33
N GLY A 648 1.99 24.19 41.42
CA GLY A 648 0.65 23.59 41.50
C GLY A 648 -0.22 24.05 40.36
N ASP A 649 -0.82 23.10 39.63
CA ASP A 649 -1.61 23.36 38.42
C ASP A 649 -2.47 24.60 38.66
N VAL A 650 -2.09 25.69 38.01
CA VAL A 650 -2.91 26.88 37.92
C VAL A 650 -4.04 26.47 36.98
N THR A 651 -5.10 25.89 37.55
CA THR A 651 -6.38 25.71 36.87
C THR A 651 -6.63 27.02 36.13
N PRO A 652 -6.58 27.03 34.78
CA PRO A 652 -6.59 28.30 34.06
C PRO A 652 -7.85 29.04 34.45
N GLN A 653 -7.67 30.23 35.04
CA GLN A 653 -8.82 31.03 35.44
C GLN A 653 -9.46 31.50 34.15
N ASP A 654 -10.57 30.86 33.77
CA ASP A 654 -11.26 31.12 32.51
C ASP A 654 -11.51 32.63 32.36
N ASP A 655 -10.86 33.24 31.37
CA ASP A 655 -11.12 34.62 30.95
C ASP A 655 -12.62 34.80 30.63
N GLU A 656 -13.14 36.02 30.71
CA GLU A 656 -14.52 36.31 30.29
C GLU A 656 -14.69 35.99 28.79
N GLY A 657 -15.35 34.87 28.49
CA GLY A 657 -15.48 34.34 27.13
C GLY A 657 -14.45 33.28 26.72
N SER A 658 -13.69 32.69 27.65
CA SER A 658 -12.92 31.45 27.45
C SER A 658 -13.46 30.29 28.30
N LYS A 659 -13.03 29.06 27.99
CA LYS A 659 -13.29 27.86 28.80
C LYS A 659 -12.26 26.76 28.54
N THR A 660 -11.68 26.22 29.61
CA THR A 660 -10.71 25.13 29.56
C THR A 660 -11.34 23.74 29.82
N PHE A 661 -10.86 22.72 29.10
CA PHE A 661 -11.13 21.30 29.32
C PHE A 661 -9.79 20.57 29.49
N THR A 662 -9.63 19.80 30.57
CA THR A 662 -8.35 19.16 30.93
C THR A 662 -8.54 17.68 31.20
N ALA A 663 -7.68 16.83 30.64
CA ALA A 663 -7.52 15.43 31.03
C ALA A 663 -6.10 15.21 31.56
N THR A 664 -6.00 14.76 32.81
CA THR A 664 -4.76 14.40 33.49
C THR A 664 -4.72 12.88 33.62
N ALA A 665 -3.65 12.25 33.15
CA ALA A 665 -3.45 10.82 33.29
C ALA A 665 -3.22 10.44 34.77
N ALA A 666 -3.65 9.24 35.16
CA ALA A 666 -3.72 8.86 36.58
C ALA A 666 -3.25 7.42 36.83
N ALA A 667 -4.14 6.45 36.78
CA ALA A 667 -3.77 5.04 36.97
C ALA A 667 -3.11 4.46 35.71
N GLN A 668 -2.17 3.54 35.93
CA GLN A 668 -1.47 2.79 34.89
C GLN A 668 -2.43 2.16 33.89
N ASN A 669 -2.15 2.37 32.60
CA ASN A 669 -2.89 1.82 31.47
C ASN A 669 -4.40 2.12 31.51
N GLN A 670 -4.79 3.27 32.09
CA GLN A 670 -6.16 3.79 32.08
C GLN A 670 -6.24 5.13 31.35
N THR A 671 -6.95 5.17 30.22
CA THR A 671 -7.20 6.42 29.50
C THR A 671 -8.21 7.25 30.26
N ILE A 672 -7.80 8.40 30.77
CA ILE A 672 -8.67 9.40 31.37
C ILE A 672 -9.12 10.35 30.27
N THR A 673 -10.44 10.52 30.10
CA THR A 673 -11.02 11.42 29.08
C THR A 673 -11.92 12.47 29.72
N SER A 674 -11.74 13.72 29.32
CA SER A 674 -12.60 14.85 29.64
C SER A 674 -13.36 15.29 28.38
N PRO A 675 -14.69 15.19 28.34
CA PRO A 675 -15.46 15.42 27.12
C PRO A 675 -15.80 16.90 26.92
N VAL A 676 -15.40 17.45 25.76
CA VAL A 676 -15.60 18.85 25.38
C VAL A 676 -17.09 19.16 25.20
N ALA A 677 -17.51 20.34 25.66
CA ALA A 677 -18.87 20.88 25.52
C ALA A 677 -18.87 22.40 25.72
N PHE A 678 -18.98 23.15 24.61
CA PHE A 678 -18.91 24.61 24.57
C PHE A 678 -19.98 25.18 23.63
N THR A 679 -20.55 26.34 23.98
CA THR A 679 -21.60 26.98 23.18
C THR A 679 -21.14 28.36 22.75
N VAL A 680 -20.98 28.54 21.44
CA VAL A 680 -20.61 29.81 20.81
C VAL A 680 -21.88 30.65 20.63
N PRO A 681 -21.97 31.89 21.19
CA PRO A 681 -23.13 32.74 21.04
C PRO A 681 -23.45 33.14 19.59
N LYS A 682 -24.73 33.47 19.36
CA LYS A 682 -25.20 34.08 18.11
C LYS A 682 -24.44 35.39 17.84
N GLY A 683 -23.91 35.55 16.62
CA GLY A 683 -23.16 36.73 16.18
C GLY A 683 -21.65 36.73 16.51
N THR A 684 -21.12 35.74 17.24
CA THR A 684 -19.66 35.59 17.41
C THR A 684 -18.99 35.36 16.05
N LYS A 685 -17.97 36.15 15.72
CA LYS A 685 -17.28 36.04 14.42
C LYS A 685 -16.28 34.89 14.38
N ASN A 686 -15.40 34.79 15.38
CA ASN A 686 -14.31 33.83 15.41
C ASN A 686 -14.30 33.03 16.73
N VAL A 687 -13.82 31.79 16.68
CA VAL A 687 -13.45 31.00 17.87
C VAL A 687 -11.94 30.82 17.89
N GLY A 688 -11.29 31.21 18.99
CA GLY A 688 -9.89 30.91 19.26
C GLY A 688 -9.77 29.57 19.98
N VAL A 689 -8.89 28.70 19.49
CA VAL A 689 -8.60 27.38 20.09
C VAL A 689 -7.14 27.36 20.53
N LYS A 690 -6.86 26.83 21.72
CA LYS A 690 -5.50 26.49 22.18
C LYS A 690 -5.50 25.10 22.77
N ILE A 691 -4.73 24.19 22.17
CA ILE A 691 -4.46 22.86 22.70
C ILE A 691 -3.07 22.87 23.33
N THR A 692 -2.91 22.31 24.53
CA THR A 692 -1.61 22.07 25.15
C THR A 692 -1.50 20.61 25.58
N VAL A 693 -0.35 19.97 25.35
CA VAL A 693 -0.03 18.67 25.96
C VAL A 693 1.28 18.78 26.70
N SER A 694 1.25 18.61 28.01
CA SER A 694 2.41 18.64 28.91
C SER A 694 2.66 17.27 29.52
N THR A 695 3.92 16.91 29.75
CA THR A 695 4.29 15.65 30.41
C THR A 695 5.38 15.86 31.45
N ALA A 696 5.23 15.21 32.60
CA ALA A 696 6.28 15.15 33.63
C ALA A 696 7.32 14.05 33.36
N GLU A 697 7.17 13.27 32.28
CA GLU A 697 8.20 12.32 31.81
C GLU A 697 9.45 13.05 31.27
N TYR A 698 9.30 14.28 30.79
CA TYR A 698 10.38 15.09 30.20
C TYR A 698 11.40 15.59 31.25
N PRO A 699 12.72 15.54 30.98
CA PRO A 699 13.40 15.06 29.76
C PRO A 699 13.87 13.59 29.82
N VAL A 700 13.52 12.84 30.87
CA VAL A 700 14.21 11.59 31.22
C VAL A 700 13.59 10.36 30.55
N TYR A 701 12.27 10.37 30.34
CA TYR A 701 11.49 9.22 29.86
C TYR A 701 10.73 9.54 28.58
N THR A 702 11.26 10.40 27.71
CA THR A 702 10.59 10.88 26.47
C THR A 702 11.37 10.57 25.19
N THR A 703 12.28 9.60 25.25
CA THR A 703 13.11 9.16 24.12
C THR A 703 12.70 7.77 23.64
N ALA A 704 13.08 7.39 22.42
CA ALA A 704 12.68 6.12 21.82
C ALA A 704 13.19 4.87 22.59
N GLN A 705 14.14 5.04 23.50
CA GLN A 705 14.65 3.99 24.38
C GLN A 705 13.86 3.86 25.71
N SER A 706 12.84 4.70 25.95
CA SER A 706 12.02 4.66 27.16
C SER A 706 10.93 3.58 27.07
N GLN A 707 10.88 2.71 28.08
CA GLN A 707 9.83 1.67 28.24
C GLN A 707 8.52 2.21 28.83
N TYR A 708 8.51 3.48 29.26
CA TYR A 708 7.32 4.26 29.59
C TYR A 708 7.07 5.20 28.41
N ASN A 709 5.83 5.37 28.02
CA ASN A 709 5.47 6.04 26.78
C ASN A 709 4.05 6.59 26.91
N ASP A 710 3.86 7.58 27.78
CA ASP A 710 2.53 8.15 27.99
C ASP A 710 1.89 8.59 26.69
N THR A 711 0.57 8.54 26.63
CA THR A 711 -0.18 8.86 25.40
C THR A 711 -1.27 9.87 25.66
N TRP A 712 -1.54 10.66 24.63
CA TRP A 712 -2.47 11.77 24.67
C TRP A 712 -3.34 11.77 23.42
N SER A 713 -4.55 12.33 23.52
CA SER A 713 -5.41 12.57 22.37
C SER A 713 -6.32 13.77 22.58
N TYR A 714 -6.68 14.44 21.49
CA TYR A 714 -7.73 15.44 21.47
C TYR A 714 -8.55 15.34 20.18
N ALA A 715 -9.80 15.76 20.27
CA ALA A 715 -10.71 15.98 19.16
C ALA A 715 -11.66 17.13 19.52
N VAL A 716 -11.79 18.13 18.65
CA VAL A 716 -12.80 19.21 18.78
C VAL A 716 -13.68 19.16 17.54
N THR A 717 -15.00 19.00 17.74
CA THR A 717 -15.99 18.80 16.68
C THR A 717 -17.01 19.93 16.62
N GLY A 718 -17.57 20.18 15.43
CA GLY A 718 -18.53 21.26 15.16
C GLY A 718 -17.90 22.60 14.72
N LEU A 719 -16.56 22.70 14.67
CA LEU A 719 -15.88 23.84 14.05
C LEU A 719 -15.81 23.62 12.52
N PRO A 720 -16.15 24.63 11.69
CA PRO A 720 -16.19 24.49 10.24
C PRO A 720 -14.80 24.52 9.61
N GLY A 721 -14.59 23.69 8.58
CA GLY A 721 -13.44 23.80 7.67
C GLY A 721 -12.04 23.54 8.28
N VAL A 722 -11.94 23.12 9.54
CA VAL A 722 -10.67 22.79 10.22
C VAL A 722 -10.69 21.38 10.80
N ASN A 723 -9.56 20.68 10.74
CA ASN A 723 -9.37 19.41 11.44
C ASN A 723 -8.61 19.64 12.77
N LEU A 724 -9.34 19.49 13.88
CA LEU A 724 -8.85 19.70 15.25
C LEU A 724 -8.87 18.41 16.06
N ALA A 725 -8.33 17.35 15.49
CA ALA A 725 -8.01 16.11 16.21
C ALA A 725 -6.56 15.68 15.98
N ALA A 726 -5.93 15.16 17.02
CA ALA A 726 -4.66 14.44 16.93
C ALA A 726 -4.48 13.50 18.13
N THR A 727 -3.62 12.50 17.95
CA THR A 727 -3.24 11.49 18.95
C THR A 727 -1.72 11.38 18.93
N GLY A 728 -1.08 11.15 20.08
CA GLY A 728 0.37 11.03 20.13
C GLY A 728 0.89 10.29 21.34
N ALA A 729 2.16 9.91 21.25
CA ALA A 729 2.92 9.25 22.30
C ALA A 729 4.12 10.11 22.72
N VAL A 730 4.39 10.18 24.01
CA VAL A 730 5.38 11.07 24.62
C VAL A 730 6.80 10.78 24.12
N ASN A 731 7.15 9.51 23.83
CA ASN A 731 8.42 9.13 23.19
C ASN A 731 8.53 9.49 21.71
N GLN A 732 7.58 10.28 21.18
CA GLN A 732 7.57 10.77 19.80
C GLN A 732 7.35 12.29 19.76
N THR A 733 6.49 12.82 20.63
CA THR A 733 6.06 14.22 20.58
C THR A 733 6.78 15.13 21.58
N HIS A 734 7.50 14.55 22.56
CA HIS A 734 8.14 15.28 23.67
C HIS A 734 9.65 14.98 23.81
N TYR A 735 10.32 14.50 22.75
CA TYR A 735 11.79 14.30 22.72
C TYR A 735 12.58 15.53 23.18
N THR A 736 12.12 16.72 22.78
CA THR A 736 12.85 17.97 22.91
C THR A 736 12.24 18.89 23.97
N GLN A 737 10.96 18.74 24.33
CA GLN A 737 10.26 19.66 25.23
C GLN A 737 9.18 18.97 26.06
N GLY A 738 8.98 19.46 27.28
CA GLY A 738 7.94 18.96 28.20
C GLY A 738 6.52 19.40 27.88
N SER A 739 6.32 20.35 26.95
CA SER A 739 5.00 20.79 26.50
C SER A 739 4.98 21.05 24.99
N ILE A 740 3.95 20.58 24.29
CA ILE A 740 3.60 21.00 22.91
C ILE A 740 2.33 21.87 22.95
N VAL A 741 2.19 22.79 21.99
CA VAL A 741 1.02 23.67 21.86
C VAL A 741 0.60 23.76 20.39
N ARG A 742 -0.70 23.70 20.11
CA ARG A 742 -1.31 24.07 18.82
C ARG A 742 -2.34 25.15 19.06
N THR A 743 -2.40 26.17 18.19
CA THR A 743 -3.45 27.19 18.25
C THR A 743 -4.12 27.38 16.90
N GLU A 744 -5.42 27.68 16.92
CA GLU A 744 -6.23 27.99 15.73
C GLU A 744 -7.11 29.21 15.97
N CYS A 745 -7.57 29.82 14.89
CA CYS A 745 -8.58 30.86 14.89
C CYS A 745 -9.56 30.60 13.74
N VAL A 746 -10.79 30.22 14.08
CA VAL A 746 -11.78 29.71 13.13
C VAL A 746 -12.88 30.75 12.92
N ASP A 747 -13.12 31.18 11.69
CA ASP A 747 -14.30 31.98 11.33
C ASP A 747 -15.56 31.10 11.42
N VAL A 748 -16.47 31.49 12.30
CA VAL A 748 -17.76 30.83 12.55
C VAL A 748 -18.94 31.77 12.21
N SER A 749 -18.69 32.93 11.61
CA SER A 749 -19.67 33.99 11.37
C SER A 749 -20.81 33.61 10.42
N LYS A 750 -20.65 32.53 9.63
CA LYS A 750 -21.73 31.93 8.83
C LYS A 750 -22.66 31.09 9.72
N GLN A 751 -22.09 30.31 10.63
CA GLN A 751 -22.78 29.34 11.50
C GLN A 751 -23.48 30.04 12.67
N THR A 752 -22.86 31.05 13.27
CA THR A 752 -23.41 31.84 14.38
C THR A 752 -24.36 32.95 13.92
N ARG A 753 -24.59 33.13 12.61
CA ARG A 753 -25.41 34.22 12.06
C ARG A 753 -26.82 34.21 12.63
N ASP A 754 -27.45 33.05 12.63
CA ASP A 754 -28.89 32.89 12.85
C ASP A 754 -29.22 32.22 14.19
N GLY A 755 -28.27 31.47 14.77
CA GLY A 755 -28.38 30.82 16.09
C GLY A 755 -27.04 30.72 16.81
N ALA A 756 -27.01 30.02 17.94
CA ALA A 756 -25.77 29.64 18.61
C ALA A 756 -25.19 28.36 17.99
N LEU A 757 -23.85 28.21 18.01
CA LEU A 757 -23.15 27.02 17.53
C LEU A 757 -22.66 26.18 18.72
N SER A 758 -23.00 24.89 18.73
CA SER A 758 -22.56 23.95 19.77
C SER A 758 -21.30 23.20 19.32
N LEU A 759 -20.25 23.21 20.14
CA LEU A 759 -19.00 22.49 19.92
C LEU A 759 -18.86 21.31 20.90
N GLY A 760 -18.31 20.20 20.40
CA GLY A 760 -18.13 18.96 21.16
C GLY A 760 -16.73 18.37 21.01
N GLY A 761 -16.59 17.10 21.42
CA GLY A 761 -15.35 16.33 21.31
C GLY A 761 -14.82 15.85 22.66
N SER A 762 -13.50 15.70 22.78
CA SER A 762 -12.80 15.10 23.91
C SER A 762 -11.34 15.52 24.00
N VAL A 763 -10.79 15.55 25.21
CA VAL A 763 -9.35 15.46 25.48
C VAL A 763 -9.07 14.25 26.36
N SER A 764 -7.96 13.55 26.13
CA SER A 764 -7.59 12.36 26.90
C SER A 764 -6.09 12.27 27.17
N ALA A 765 -5.73 11.58 28.26
CA ALA A 765 -4.35 11.23 28.59
C ALA A 765 -4.30 9.85 29.29
N THR A 766 -3.23 9.09 29.07
CA THR A 766 -3.01 7.74 29.61
C THR A 766 -1.59 7.59 30.12
N ASN A 767 -1.42 7.14 31.38
CA ASN A 767 -0.11 6.76 31.91
C ASN A 767 0.24 5.36 31.40
N ILE A 768 1.42 5.16 30.81
CA ILE A 768 1.82 3.88 30.20
C ILE A 768 3.00 3.25 30.94
N GLY A 769 2.81 2.00 31.37
CA GLY A 769 3.87 1.21 32.03
C GLY A 769 3.97 1.40 33.54
N ASP A 770 3.64 2.58 34.09
CA ASP A 770 3.39 2.78 35.53
C ASP A 770 2.29 3.84 35.79
N SER A 771 2.20 4.38 37.01
CA SER A 771 1.27 5.46 37.40
C SER A 771 2.00 6.75 37.83
N ALA A 772 3.25 6.92 37.40
CA ALA A 772 4.09 8.06 37.76
C ALA A 772 4.16 9.10 36.64
N LEU A 773 4.64 10.31 36.97
CA LEU A 773 5.02 11.36 36.01
C LEU A 773 3.94 11.76 34.98
N ALA A 774 2.70 11.89 35.46
CA ALA A 774 1.50 12.08 34.64
C ALA A 774 1.60 13.08 33.48
N THR A 775 1.09 12.64 32.33
CA THR A 775 0.82 13.49 31.16
C THR A 775 -0.56 14.17 31.24
N VAL A 776 -0.64 15.41 30.76
CA VAL A 776 -1.81 16.30 30.85
C VAL A 776 -2.12 16.89 29.46
N THR A 777 -3.36 16.75 29.01
CA THR A 777 -3.87 17.34 27.77
C THR A 777 -4.95 18.37 28.08
N THR A 778 -4.85 19.57 27.51
CA THR A 778 -5.85 20.63 27.64
C THR A 778 -6.34 21.13 26.28
N VAL A 779 -7.61 21.55 26.23
CA VAL A 779 -8.21 22.35 25.16
C VAL A 779 -8.85 23.58 25.80
N GLU A 780 -8.43 24.76 25.40
CA GLU A 780 -9.07 26.04 25.69
C GLU A 780 -9.87 26.48 24.46
N LEU A 781 -11.14 26.87 24.66
CA LEU A 781 -12.02 27.42 23.63
C LEU A 781 -12.48 28.83 24.03
N SER A 782 -12.28 29.80 23.13
CA SER A 782 -12.49 31.23 23.41
C SER A 782 -13.26 31.96 22.31
N LEU A 783 -14.02 33.00 22.67
CA LEU A 783 -14.88 33.76 21.75
C LEU A 783 -14.15 34.86 20.95
N ALA A 784 -12.82 34.93 21.03
CA ALA A 784 -11.99 35.88 20.29
C ALA A 784 -10.58 35.32 20.07
N CYS A 785 -9.96 35.65 18.94
CA CYS A 785 -8.58 35.25 18.64
C CYS A 785 -7.57 36.29 19.16
N LYS A 786 -6.55 35.84 19.89
CA LYS A 786 -5.52 36.70 20.50
C LYS A 786 -4.25 36.74 19.64
N GLY A 787 -3.88 37.91 19.13
CA GLY A 787 -2.57 38.19 18.51
C GLY A 787 -2.33 37.62 17.10
N LEU A 788 -1.08 37.77 16.62
CA LEU A 788 -0.56 37.11 15.41
C LEU A 788 -0.04 35.72 15.80
N LYS A 789 -0.45 34.66 15.10
CA LYS A 789 0.03 33.28 15.33
C LYS A 789 0.30 32.53 14.03
N VAL A 790 1.22 31.56 14.08
CA VAL A 790 1.39 30.54 13.04
C VAL A 790 0.48 29.36 13.37
N THR A 791 -0.46 29.03 12.49
CA THR A 791 -1.41 27.92 12.68
C THR A 791 -0.86 26.60 12.14
N GLN A 792 -0.19 26.65 10.98
CA GLN A 792 0.60 25.55 10.43
C GLN A 792 1.91 26.08 9.84
N ALA A 793 2.99 25.32 10.00
CA ALA A 793 4.16 25.41 9.14
C ALA A 793 4.57 23.99 8.73
N LYS A 794 4.90 23.76 7.47
CA LYS A 794 5.33 22.43 6.98
C LYS A 794 6.40 22.50 5.90
N PHE A 795 7.42 21.66 6.02
CA PHE A 795 8.27 21.30 4.88
C PHE A 795 7.58 20.19 4.07
N SER A 796 7.75 20.21 2.75
CA SER A 796 7.13 19.23 1.85
C SER A 796 8.14 18.54 0.95
N SER A 797 7.68 17.46 0.30
CA SER A 797 8.46 16.66 -0.66
C SER A 797 7.52 16.30 -1.82
N PRO A 798 7.99 16.27 -3.08
CA PRO A 798 9.36 16.48 -3.53
C PRO A 798 9.80 17.96 -3.50
N ASN A 799 11.11 18.19 -3.67
CA ASN A 799 11.66 19.52 -3.85
C ASN A 799 11.36 20.10 -5.25
N LYS A 800 11.79 21.35 -5.50
CA LYS A 800 11.61 22.05 -6.79
C LYS A 800 12.17 21.30 -8.00
N ALA A 801 13.16 20.42 -7.82
CA ALA A 801 13.72 19.56 -8.88
C ALA A 801 12.97 18.22 -9.01
N ALA A 802 11.77 18.10 -8.43
CA ALA A 802 10.98 16.87 -8.35
C ALA A 802 11.72 15.68 -7.70
N ARG A 803 12.76 15.94 -6.90
CA ARG A 803 13.47 14.91 -6.14
C ARG A 803 12.79 14.74 -4.77
N PRO A 804 12.47 13.52 -4.33
CA PRO A 804 12.05 13.26 -2.96
C PRO A 804 13.10 13.69 -1.94
N VAL A 805 12.66 14.18 -0.79
CA VAL A 805 13.48 14.75 0.28
C VAL A 805 12.87 14.45 1.66
N LEU A 806 13.59 14.82 2.72
CA LEU A 806 13.19 14.78 4.13
C LEU A 806 13.14 13.39 4.77
N GLN A 807 12.86 12.31 4.04
CA GLN A 807 12.92 10.94 4.60
C GLN A 807 13.24 9.92 3.49
N PRO A 808 13.76 8.72 3.83
CA PRO A 808 13.79 7.60 2.90
C PRO A 808 12.38 7.28 2.37
N ILE A 809 12.29 6.91 1.09
CA ILE A 809 11.12 6.21 0.52
C ILE A 809 11.25 4.71 0.80
N LYS A 810 12.44 4.14 0.52
CA LYS A 810 12.78 2.75 0.83
C LYS A 810 13.23 2.65 2.28
N LEU A 811 12.46 1.94 3.10
CA LEU A 811 12.82 1.63 4.49
C LEU A 811 13.70 0.38 4.60
N THR A 812 13.86 -0.41 3.54
CA THR A 812 14.85 -1.47 3.53
C THR A 812 16.24 -0.86 3.38
N GLY A 813 17.18 -1.20 4.28
CA GLY A 813 18.54 -0.65 4.29
C GLY A 813 18.68 0.77 4.86
N ASN A 814 17.64 1.60 4.86
CA ASN A 814 17.63 2.93 5.50
C ASN A 814 16.84 2.95 6.81
N LEU A 815 17.31 3.67 7.82
CA LEU A 815 16.53 3.86 9.05
C LEU A 815 15.41 4.92 8.87
N PRO A 816 14.20 4.68 9.43
CA PRO A 816 13.05 5.58 9.24
C PRO A 816 13.18 6.93 9.97
N GLY A 817 12.26 7.84 9.64
CA GLY A 817 12.10 9.15 10.27
C GLY A 817 12.51 10.33 9.37
N PRO A 818 12.20 11.57 9.78
CA PRO A 818 12.57 12.77 9.03
C PRO A 818 14.00 13.23 9.35
N TYR A 819 14.74 13.61 8.31
CA TYR A 819 16.13 14.08 8.34
C TYR A 819 16.26 15.46 7.70
N VAL A 820 17.05 16.35 8.31
CA VAL A 820 17.34 17.68 7.74
C VAL A 820 18.83 17.98 7.85
N SER A 821 19.43 18.34 6.72
CA SER A 821 20.80 18.83 6.64
C SER A 821 20.93 20.22 7.26
N VAL A 822 21.68 20.30 8.36
CA VAL A 822 21.96 21.54 9.08
C VAL A 822 23.34 22.05 8.65
N SER A 823 23.35 23.10 7.84
CA SER A 823 24.60 23.73 7.38
C SER A 823 25.29 24.47 8.53
N GLN A 824 26.58 24.19 8.74
CA GLN A 824 27.45 24.96 9.65
C GLN A 824 28.37 25.87 8.84
N GLY A 825 28.40 27.16 9.17
CA GLY A 825 29.20 28.17 8.46
C GLY A 825 28.43 28.84 7.33
N ALA A 826 28.36 28.20 6.15
CA ALA A 826 27.69 28.73 4.96
C ALA A 826 26.51 27.84 4.53
N ALA A 827 25.43 28.46 4.01
CA ALA A 827 24.24 27.75 3.55
C ALA A 827 24.49 26.96 2.25
N THR A 828 23.91 25.75 2.16
CA THR A 828 24.05 24.88 0.96
C THR A 828 22.78 24.94 0.11
N ALA A 829 22.88 25.55 -1.07
CA ALA A 829 21.71 25.92 -1.89
C ALA A 829 21.23 24.88 -2.92
N THR A 830 21.88 23.71 -3.04
CA THR A 830 21.60 22.76 -4.13
C THR A 830 20.25 22.07 -3.97
N HIS A 831 20.01 21.43 -2.82
CA HIS A 831 18.79 20.62 -2.60
C HIS A 831 17.83 21.34 -1.67
N THR A 832 17.23 22.44 -2.15
CA THR A 832 16.31 23.31 -1.38
C THR A 832 15.06 22.57 -0.89
N LEU A 833 14.49 22.98 0.24
CA LEU A 833 13.20 22.47 0.74
C LEU A 833 12.04 23.42 0.39
N PRO A 834 10.88 22.95 -0.09
CA PRO A 834 9.68 23.78 -0.12
C PRO A 834 9.10 23.92 1.29
N LEU A 835 8.78 25.16 1.69
CA LEU A 835 8.17 25.50 2.99
C LEU A 835 6.83 26.21 2.77
N GLU A 836 5.81 25.76 3.49
CA GLU A 836 4.49 26.41 3.55
C GLU A 836 4.19 26.87 4.98
N VAL A 837 3.66 28.09 5.13
CA VAL A 837 3.34 28.72 6.42
C VAL A 837 1.96 29.36 6.37
N HIS A 838 1.07 28.94 7.25
CA HIS A 838 -0.27 29.51 7.45
C HIS A 838 -0.29 30.30 8.77
N TYR A 839 -1.01 31.41 8.79
CA TYR A 839 -1.01 32.33 9.92
C TYR A 839 -2.37 33.03 10.10
N THR A 840 -2.61 33.48 11.32
CA THR A 840 -3.86 34.15 11.70
C THR A 840 -3.58 35.40 12.57
N PRO A 841 -4.38 36.49 12.47
CA PRO A 841 -5.50 36.70 11.55
C PRO A 841 -5.03 36.78 10.08
N ALA A 842 -5.85 36.30 9.15
CA ALA A 842 -5.48 36.22 7.72
C ALA A 842 -5.22 37.60 7.08
N ALA A 843 -5.75 38.68 7.66
CA ALA A 843 -5.49 40.05 7.26
C ALA A 843 -4.12 40.61 7.74
N ALA A 844 -3.36 39.85 8.54
CA ALA A 844 -2.06 40.31 9.04
C ALA A 844 -1.04 40.48 7.90
N THR A 845 -0.30 41.59 7.94
CA THR A 845 0.73 41.91 6.95
C THR A 845 2.09 41.46 7.46
N ILE A 846 2.61 40.34 6.93
CA ILE A 846 3.89 39.76 7.37
C ILE A 846 5.07 40.46 6.70
N THR A 847 5.91 41.09 7.53
CA THR A 847 7.12 41.83 7.13
C THR A 847 8.39 40.98 7.25
N GLU A 848 8.43 40.07 8.23
CA GLU A 848 9.60 39.23 8.51
C GLU A 848 9.20 37.78 8.81
N VAL A 849 9.94 36.83 8.25
CA VAL A 849 9.86 35.40 8.56
C VAL A 849 11.26 34.94 8.97
N HIS A 850 11.42 34.50 10.21
CA HIS A 850 12.65 33.93 10.72
C HIS A 850 12.50 32.43 10.99
N ILE A 851 13.62 31.72 10.95
CA ILE A 851 13.73 30.28 11.23
C ILE A 851 14.84 30.03 12.26
N GLY A 852 14.62 29.08 13.16
CA GLY A 852 15.58 28.63 14.16
C GLY A 852 15.50 27.11 14.35
N ILE A 853 16.49 26.55 15.05
CA ILE A 853 16.54 25.14 15.43
C ILE A 853 16.81 25.06 16.92
N SER A 854 16.11 24.17 17.63
CA SER A 854 16.47 23.81 19.01
C SER A 854 16.40 22.29 19.24
N SER A 855 17.30 21.78 20.07
CA SER A 855 17.18 20.44 20.67
C SER A 855 16.33 20.42 21.95
N GLY A 856 15.61 21.54 22.17
CA GLY A 856 14.85 21.86 23.37
C GLY A 856 13.38 22.24 23.11
N GLY A 857 12.93 22.19 21.84
CA GLY A 857 11.57 22.44 21.35
C GLY A 857 11.08 23.90 21.45
N GLY A 858 11.37 24.55 22.59
CA GLY A 858 11.14 25.96 22.85
C GLY A 858 12.11 26.89 22.12
N ASP A 859 12.04 28.17 22.49
CA ASP A 859 12.47 29.31 21.69
C ASP A 859 13.95 29.23 21.22
N PRO A 860 14.20 29.02 19.92
CA PRO A 860 15.56 28.86 19.40
C PRO A 860 16.28 30.20 19.21
N ALA A 861 17.61 30.13 19.06
CA ALA A 861 18.34 31.20 18.42
C ALA A 861 17.92 31.26 16.94
N PHE A 862 17.12 32.27 16.58
CA PHE A 862 16.68 32.50 15.21
C PHE A 862 17.80 33.01 14.32
N SER A 863 17.79 32.59 13.05
CA SER A 863 18.62 33.19 12.00
C SER A 863 18.31 34.68 11.87
N THR A 864 19.37 35.48 11.70
CA THR A 864 19.27 36.91 11.37
C THR A 864 18.76 37.15 9.94
N GLU A 865 18.77 36.12 9.09
CA GLU A 865 18.17 36.15 7.76
C GLU A 865 16.63 36.21 7.85
N ASN A 866 16.04 37.22 7.18
CA ASN A 866 14.62 37.23 6.89
C ASN A 866 14.36 36.42 5.62
N LEU A 867 13.69 35.28 5.75
CA LEU A 867 13.45 34.35 4.64
C LEU A 867 12.62 34.96 3.50
N LEU A 868 11.89 36.05 3.75
CA LEU A 868 11.16 36.80 2.71
C LEU A 868 12.05 37.49 1.67
N SER A 869 13.37 37.48 1.86
CA SER A 869 14.36 37.82 0.84
C SER A 869 14.53 36.73 -0.23
N GLN A 870 14.21 35.47 0.09
CA GLN A 870 14.17 34.36 -0.86
C GLN A 870 12.85 34.35 -1.64
N THR A 871 12.79 33.57 -2.73
CA THR A 871 11.58 33.50 -3.58
C THR A 871 10.38 33.00 -2.78
N ASN A 872 9.33 33.83 -2.69
CA ASN A 872 8.10 33.52 -1.96
C ASN A 872 6.84 34.04 -2.66
N THR A 873 5.71 33.42 -2.37
CA THR A 873 4.36 33.89 -2.73
C THR A 873 3.61 34.20 -1.44
N LYS A 874 2.81 35.27 -1.42
CA LYS A 874 1.95 35.66 -0.29
C LYS A 874 0.49 35.77 -0.71
N SER A 875 -0.40 35.31 0.16
CA SER A 875 -1.84 35.58 0.12
C SER A 875 -2.34 35.86 1.54
N ALA A 876 -3.62 36.21 1.69
CA ALA A 876 -4.20 36.36 3.02
C ALA A 876 -4.01 35.07 3.84
N GLY A 877 -3.45 35.19 5.04
CA GLY A 877 -3.17 34.08 5.96
C GLY A 877 -2.11 33.07 5.51
N LYS A 878 -1.37 33.28 4.41
CA LYS A 878 -0.45 32.26 3.89
C LYS A 878 0.80 32.82 3.19
N VAL A 879 1.95 32.21 3.46
CA VAL A 879 3.23 32.40 2.76
C VAL A 879 3.74 31.05 2.28
N THR A 880 4.21 30.97 1.03
CA THR A 880 4.86 29.76 0.50
C THR A 880 6.21 30.08 -0.13
N PHE A 881 7.19 29.23 0.15
CA PHE A 881 8.55 29.26 -0.39
C PHE A 881 8.75 27.97 -1.20
N PRO A 882 8.70 27.99 -2.55
CA PRO A 882 8.77 26.76 -3.35
C PRO A 882 10.16 26.11 -3.39
N SER A 883 11.18 26.76 -2.83
CA SER A 883 12.60 26.38 -2.96
C SER A 883 13.43 27.16 -1.92
N LEU A 884 13.18 26.90 -0.64
CA LEU A 884 13.89 27.55 0.46
C LEU A 884 15.29 26.95 0.62
N VAL A 885 16.30 27.81 0.60
CA VAL A 885 17.64 27.50 1.09
C VAL A 885 17.62 27.66 2.61
N LEU A 886 17.93 26.62 3.38
CA LEU A 886 18.07 26.79 4.83
C LEU A 886 19.31 27.64 5.14
N PRO A 887 19.23 28.62 6.05
CA PRO A 887 20.39 29.37 6.50
C PRO A 887 21.40 28.46 7.20
N ALA A 888 22.62 28.94 7.38
CA ALA A 888 23.56 28.29 8.29
C ALA A 888 23.14 28.57 9.75
N PHE A 889 23.13 27.54 10.59
CA PHE A 889 22.74 27.66 12.00
C PHE A 889 23.98 27.65 12.90
N ALA A 890 24.06 28.62 13.80
CA ALA A 890 25.15 28.72 14.78
C ALA A 890 24.90 27.77 15.96
N GLY A 891 25.91 26.98 16.32
CA GLY A 891 25.85 26.06 17.46
C GLY A 891 26.70 24.80 17.29
N ALA A 892 26.76 24.01 18.35
CA ALA A 892 27.35 22.68 18.31
C ALA A 892 26.48 21.70 17.50
N LYS A 893 27.09 20.65 16.94
CA LYS A 893 26.34 19.56 16.30
C LYS A 893 25.55 18.79 17.36
N LEU A 894 24.25 18.63 17.13
CA LEU A 894 23.32 17.96 18.04
C LEU A 894 23.47 16.44 17.94
N ASP A 895 23.40 15.77 19.09
CA ASP A 895 23.46 14.31 19.25
C ASP A 895 22.08 13.65 19.41
N LYS A 896 21.03 14.46 19.55
CA LYS A 896 19.62 14.07 19.67
C LYS A 896 18.75 14.66 18.55
N LYS A 897 17.51 14.19 18.44
CA LYS A 897 16.47 14.83 17.59
C LYS A 897 16.33 16.33 17.92
N ALA A 898 15.95 17.12 16.92
CA ALA A 898 15.77 18.56 17.01
C ALA A 898 14.43 19.00 16.41
N VAL A 899 14.02 20.22 16.67
CA VAL A 899 12.81 20.85 16.10
C VAL A 899 13.23 22.08 15.30
N VAL A 900 12.59 22.30 14.15
CA VAL A 900 12.67 23.56 13.39
C VAL A 900 11.49 24.44 13.80
N THR A 901 11.74 25.70 14.13
CA THR A 901 10.70 26.64 14.58
C THR A 901 10.78 27.95 13.80
N LEU A 902 9.63 28.52 13.47
CA LEU A 902 9.47 29.81 12.80
C LEU A 902 9.02 30.91 13.76
N ARG A 903 9.36 32.15 13.41
CA ARG A 903 8.80 33.36 14.02
C ARG A 903 8.40 34.34 12.93
N LEU A 904 7.14 34.76 12.95
CA LEU A 904 6.64 35.85 12.11
C LEU A 904 6.76 37.18 12.86
N LYS A 905 7.13 38.24 12.13
CA LYS A 905 6.84 39.63 12.52
C LYS A 905 5.99 40.29 11.43
N GLY A 906 5.12 41.20 11.83
CA GLY A 906 4.22 41.88 10.92
C GLY A 906 3.33 42.89 11.61
N LYS A 907 2.19 43.20 10.98
CA LYS A 907 1.15 44.07 11.55
C LYS A 907 -0.21 43.40 11.58
N VAL A 908 -0.91 43.56 12.71
CA VAL A 908 -2.34 43.26 12.88
C VAL A 908 -3.03 44.59 13.18
N ASP A 909 -4.06 44.95 12.41
CA ASP A 909 -4.79 46.22 12.52
C ASP A 909 -3.84 47.45 12.62
N ASN A 910 -2.83 47.48 11.73
CA ASN A 910 -1.70 48.42 11.66
C ASN A 910 -0.75 48.47 12.87
N THR A 911 -1.05 47.75 13.96
CA THR A 911 -0.19 47.62 15.14
C THR A 911 0.84 46.51 14.93
N ASP A 912 2.09 46.75 15.35
CA ASP A 912 3.17 45.77 15.21
C ASP A 912 2.92 44.53 16.09
N ALA A 913 3.11 43.35 15.51
CA ALA A 913 2.81 42.06 16.14
C ALA A 913 3.86 41.00 15.76
N ASN A 914 4.18 40.13 16.73
CA ASN A 914 5.05 38.97 16.57
C ASN A 914 4.26 37.70 16.92
N SER A 915 4.55 36.59 16.25
CA SER A 915 4.07 35.28 16.71
C SER A 915 4.95 34.74 17.85
N ASP A 916 4.33 34.20 18.90
CA ASP A 916 5.02 33.40 19.91
C ASP A 916 5.35 32.01 19.34
N PRO A 917 6.64 31.62 19.18
CA PRO A 917 7.02 30.30 18.68
C PRO A 917 6.62 29.14 19.59
N ALA A 918 6.27 29.41 20.86
CA ALA A 918 5.73 28.43 21.80
C ALA A 918 4.21 28.27 21.72
N GLU A 919 3.49 29.12 20.98
CA GLU A 919 2.05 28.96 20.71
C GLU A 919 1.73 28.54 19.26
N GLY A 920 2.77 28.23 18.47
CA GLY A 920 2.68 27.75 17.10
C GLY A 920 3.92 28.08 16.28
N GLY A 921 4.13 27.39 15.15
CA GLY A 921 5.25 27.66 14.25
C GLY A 921 6.41 26.68 14.33
N GLN A 922 6.31 25.60 15.12
CA GLN A 922 7.09 24.39 14.83
C GLN A 922 6.75 23.89 13.42
N VAL A 923 7.77 23.49 12.67
CA VAL A 923 7.62 23.06 11.27
C VAL A 923 7.41 21.55 11.21
N GLU A 924 6.29 21.15 10.62
CA GLU A 924 5.91 19.78 10.33
C GLU A 924 6.77 19.19 9.20
N LEU A 925 7.13 17.91 9.32
CA LEU A 925 7.91 17.13 8.36
C LEU A 925 7.18 15.80 8.12
N LYS A 926 6.13 15.82 7.29
CA LYS A 926 5.23 14.68 7.03
C LYS A 926 4.61 14.10 8.33
N GLY A 927 3.89 14.93 9.09
CA GLY A 927 3.24 14.54 10.34
C GLY A 927 4.11 14.62 11.61
N ASP A 928 5.43 14.45 11.51
CA ASP A 928 6.38 14.67 12.61
C ASP A 928 6.71 16.16 12.79
N THR A 929 7.16 16.59 13.98
CA THR A 929 7.80 17.92 14.18
C THR A 929 9.26 17.84 14.64
N ALA A 930 9.72 16.64 15.02
CA ALA A 930 11.08 16.37 15.50
C ALA A 930 11.86 15.53 14.50
N TYR A 931 13.05 15.99 14.10
CA TYR A 931 13.86 15.42 13.02
C TYR A 931 15.28 15.04 13.47
N ILE A 932 15.94 14.17 12.71
CA ILE A 932 17.34 13.77 12.88
C ILE A 932 18.26 14.78 12.16
N PRO A 933 19.15 15.51 12.86
CA PRO A 933 20.07 16.44 12.21
C PRO A 933 21.21 15.72 11.47
N LEU A 934 21.35 16.04 10.18
CA LEU A 934 22.52 15.64 9.37
C LEU A 934 23.49 16.81 9.23
N TYR A 935 24.78 16.53 9.29
CA TYR A 935 25.86 17.51 9.14
C TYR A 935 26.86 17.03 8.09
N LEU A 936 27.57 17.97 7.45
CA LEU A 936 28.69 17.59 6.57
C LEU A 936 29.84 16.99 7.41
N ALA A 937 30.14 15.72 7.16
CA ALA A 937 31.33 15.04 7.69
C ALA A 937 32.61 15.75 7.22
N ASN A 938 32.64 16.15 5.95
CA ASN A 938 33.75 16.88 5.32
C ASN A 938 34.02 18.28 5.92
N ASN A 939 33.17 18.82 6.80
CA ASN A 939 33.48 20.06 7.53
C ASN A 939 34.44 19.83 8.70
N GLU A 940 34.64 18.59 9.15
CA GLU A 940 35.71 18.26 10.11
C GLU A 940 37.05 18.17 9.36
N ALA A 941 38.04 19.00 9.72
CA ALA A 941 39.32 19.04 9.00
C ALA A 941 40.07 17.68 9.00
N ALA A 942 39.91 16.88 10.06
CA ALA A 942 40.47 15.53 10.17
C ALA A 942 39.72 14.45 9.35
N LEU A 943 38.55 14.79 8.79
CA LEU A 943 37.81 13.98 7.82
C LEU A 943 38.01 14.48 6.39
N ALA A 944 38.07 15.81 6.17
CA ALA A 944 38.36 16.40 4.86
C ALA A 944 39.67 15.86 4.25
N ALA A 945 40.71 15.66 5.06
CA ALA A 945 41.98 15.06 4.64
C ALA A 945 41.94 13.53 4.41
N ARG A 946 40.79 12.87 4.66
CA ARG A 946 40.57 11.42 4.53
C ARG A 946 39.50 11.03 3.51
N ARG A 947 38.74 11.97 2.95
CA ARG A 947 37.81 11.67 1.86
C ARG A 947 38.60 11.17 0.63
N TYR A 948 38.07 10.21 -0.13
CA TYR A 948 38.54 9.92 -1.50
C TYR A 948 37.59 10.56 -2.53
N GLY A 949 37.74 10.25 -3.82
CA GLY A 949 36.87 10.75 -4.90
C GLY A 949 36.75 12.28 -5.05
N THR A 950 35.69 12.71 -5.74
CA THR A 950 35.29 14.11 -5.89
C THR A 950 33.90 14.33 -5.31
N ARG A 951 33.68 15.46 -4.62
CA ARG A 951 32.43 15.74 -3.91
C ARG A 951 31.38 16.37 -4.82
N ASP A 952 30.18 15.83 -4.78
CA ASP A 952 29.09 16.21 -5.66
C ASP A 952 28.38 17.53 -5.30
N ALA A 953 27.51 18.02 -6.20
CA ALA A 953 26.66 19.18 -5.94
C ALA A 953 25.59 18.88 -4.87
N GLY A 954 25.52 19.69 -3.81
CA GLY A 954 24.78 19.37 -2.59
C GLY A 954 25.53 18.36 -1.71
N GLY A 955 26.10 17.33 -2.35
CA GLY A 955 27.14 16.46 -1.83
C GLY A 955 26.62 15.26 -1.04
N ASP A 956 27.50 14.29 -1.01
CA ASP A 956 27.45 12.92 -0.49
C ASP A 956 27.72 12.76 1.00
N SER A 957 28.42 13.69 1.64
CA SER A 957 29.02 13.46 2.97
C SER A 957 28.12 13.94 4.13
N TRP A 958 26.80 13.89 3.99
CA TRP A 958 25.87 14.26 5.06
C TRP A 958 25.60 13.08 6.00
N ALA A 959 25.94 13.25 7.27
CA ALA A 959 25.99 12.19 8.26
C ALA A 959 25.36 12.61 9.59
N THR A 960 24.84 11.67 10.38
CA THR A 960 24.43 11.97 11.77
C THR A 960 25.67 12.34 12.60
N ARG A 961 25.51 13.12 13.68
CA ARG A 961 26.64 13.45 14.57
C ARG A 961 27.33 12.21 15.12
N LEU A 962 26.59 11.13 15.37
CA LEU A 962 27.11 9.86 15.87
C LEU A 962 27.93 9.12 14.79
N ALA A 963 27.47 9.10 13.53
CA ALA A 963 28.24 8.58 12.41
C ALA A 963 29.55 9.36 12.18
N ILE A 964 29.50 10.71 12.25
CA ILE A 964 30.70 11.56 12.19
C ILE A 964 31.67 11.25 13.34
N ALA A 965 31.16 11.08 14.57
CA ALA A 965 31.98 10.78 15.73
C ALA A 965 32.64 9.39 15.64
N TRP A 966 31.92 8.38 15.14
CA TRP A 966 32.49 7.06 14.83
C TRP A 966 33.61 7.18 13.80
N LEU A 967 33.35 7.82 12.65
CA LEU A 967 34.31 7.95 11.54
C LEU A 967 35.55 8.78 11.91
N ALA A 968 35.37 9.81 12.75
CA ALA A 968 36.46 10.62 13.31
C ALA A 968 37.36 9.80 14.26
N GLY A 969 36.78 8.86 15.02
CA GLY A 969 37.50 7.94 15.91
C GLY A 969 38.19 6.76 15.22
N LYS A 970 38.09 6.64 13.88
CA LYS A 970 38.69 5.58 13.06
C LYS A 970 39.71 6.17 12.08
N PRO A 971 40.69 5.38 11.60
CA PRO A 971 41.68 5.85 10.61
C PRO A 971 41.19 5.78 9.15
N TYR A 972 39.99 5.25 8.89
CA TYR A 972 39.49 4.92 7.55
C TYR A 972 39.42 6.12 6.60
N ARG A 973 39.53 5.84 5.29
CA ARG A 973 39.17 6.78 4.23
C ARG A 973 37.78 6.44 3.69
N PHE A 974 36.99 7.46 3.41
CA PHE A 974 35.56 7.37 3.10
C PHE A 974 35.19 8.20 1.86
N ASP A 975 34.04 7.94 1.27
CA ASP A 975 33.47 8.78 0.22
C ASP A 975 31.99 9.04 0.53
N ASP A 976 31.08 8.19 0.05
CA ASP A 976 29.64 8.40 0.13
C ASP A 976 29.02 8.08 1.49
N ILE A 977 28.01 8.87 1.86
CA ILE A 977 27.21 8.70 3.09
C ILE A 977 25.71 8.92 2.84
N SER A 978 25.32 10.15 2.50
CA SER A 978 23.96 10.54 2.10
C SER A 978 23.93 11.92 1.44
N GLY A 979 22.99 12.10 0.51
CA GLY A 979 22.67 13.40 -0.08
C GLY A 979 22.10 14.41 0.94
N GLN A 980 22.25 15.71 0.64
CA GLN A 980 21.65 16.80 1.42
C GLN A 980 20.13 16.60 1.57
N HIS A 981 19.58 16.76 2.78
CA HIS A 981 18.17 16.51 3.13
C HIS A 981 17.64 15.14 2.69
N VAL A 982 18.52 14.12 2.66
CA VAL A 982 18.26 12.77 2.16
C VAL A 982 17.60 12.77 0.77
N THR A 983 18.10 13.65 -0.12
CA THR A 983 17.57 13.77 -1.48
C THR A 983 17.76 12.46 -2.26
N GLN A 984 16.69 11.98 -2.89
CA GLN A 984 16.63 10.70 -3.60
C GLN A 984 16.26 10.84 -5.08
N THR A 985 16.38 9.75 -5.84
CA THR A 985 15.72 9.56 -7.13
C THR A 985 14.22 9.30 -6.95
N ALA A 986 13.45 9.32 -8.04
CA ALA A 986 12.03 8.91 -8.00
C ALA A 986 11.85 7.42 -7.66
N ALA A 987 12.90 6.60 -7.77
CA ALA A 987 12.90 5.18 -7.40
C ALA A 987 13.25 4.93 -5.91
N GLY A 988 13.45 5.98 -5.11
CA GLY A 988 13.83 5.87 -3.69
C GLY A 988 15.31 5.53 -3.44
N ASP A 989 16.13 5.53 -4.49
CA ASP A 989 17.59 5.38 -4.39
C ASP A 989 18.24 6.74 -4.09
N SER A 990 19.46 6.78 -3.55
CA SER A 990 20.12 8.05 -3.21
C SER A 990 20.35 8.91 -4.46
N ILE A 991 20.37 10.25 -4.32
CA ILE A 991 20.70 11.16 -5.43
C ILE A 991 22.11 10.89 -6.03
N LEU A 992 22.96 10.20 -5.27
CA LEU A 992 24.32 9.78 -5.60
C LEU A 992 24.35 8.56 -6.57
N GLY A 993 23.22 7.87 -6.77
CA GLY A 993 23.09 6.70 -7.64
C GLY A 993 23.10 5.35 -6.93
N HIS A 994 23.61 5.29 -5.69
CA HIS A 994 23.64 4.07 -4.86
C HIS A 994 22.27 3.80 -4.22
N ARG A 995 21.95 2.52 -3.94
CA ARG A 995 20.76 2.17 -3.13
C ARG A 995 21.09 2.35 -1.65
N GLY A 996 20.07 2.58 -0.84
CA GLY A 996 20.29 3.00 0.54
C GLY A 996 20.78 4.46 0.59
N HIS A 997 21.86 4.72 1.34
CA HIS A 997 22.52 6.04 1.50
C HIS A 997 21.54 7.22 1.68
N SER A 998 20.44 6.99 2.41
CA SER A 998 19.36 7.97 2.61
C SER A 998 19.00 8.17 4.10
N ASP A 999 19.89 7.77 5.01
CA ASP A 999 19.75 7.96 6.47
C ASP A 999 21.00 8.59 7.15
N GLY A 1000 22.03 8.92 6.37
CA GLY A 1000 23.29 9.49 6.87
C GLY A 1000 24.13 8.55 7.75
N GLN A 1001 23.91 7.23 7.66
CA GLN A 1001 24.51 6.21 8.53
C GLN A 1001 25.03 4.97 7.78
N GLN A 1002 24.93 4.99 6.46
CA GLN A 1002 25.61 4.07 5.53
C GLN A 1002 26.86 4.78 5.02
N ILE A 1003 28.01 4.09 4.91
CA ILE A 1003 29.31 4.73 4.60
C ILE A 1003 30.18 3.80 3.73
N ASP A 1004 30.69 4.33 2.61
CA ASP A 1004 31.59 3.59 1.71
C ASP A 1004 33.07 3.88 1.99
N LEU A 1005 33.85 2.84 2.29
CA LEU A 1005 35.18 2.93 2.89
C LEU A 1005 36.25 2.18 2.08
N ARG A 1006 37.47 2.72 2.00
CA ARG A 1006 38.59 1.98 1.39
C ARG A 1006 38.97 0.77 2.24
N TYR A 1007 39.36 -0.32 1.59
CA TYR A 1007 40.03 -1.46 2.24
C TYR A 1007 41.36 -1.01 2.89
N ALA A 1008 41.81 -1.73 3.91
CA ALA A 1008 43.12 -1.51 4.51
C ALA A 1008 44.23 -1.99 3.55
N ASP A 1009 45.29 -1.21 3.36
CA ASP A 1009 46.33 -1.50 2.36
C ASP A 1009 47.36 -2.57 2.78
N GLY A 1010 47.24 -3.12 3.99
CA GLY A 1010 48.19 -4.09 4.56
C GLY A 1010 49.48 -3.48 5.10
N ALA A 1011 49.76 -2.20 4.84
CA ALA A 1011 50.90 -1.46 5.39
C ALA A 1011 50.53 -0.63 6.64
N GLY A 1012 49.28 -0.70 7.09
CA GLY A 1012 48.73 0.06 8.21
C GLY A 1012 47.97 1.33 7.78
N GLY A 1013 47.76 1.53 6.47
CA GLY A 1013 47.02 2.65 5.90
C GLY A 1013 45.83 2.23 5.04
N TYR A 1014 45.37 3.18 4.22
CA TYR A 1014 44.20 3.08 3.33
C TYR A 1014 44.53 3.75 1.97
N THR A 1015 45.72 3.49 1.43
CA THR A 1015 46.13 4.01 0.11
C THR A 1015 45.19 3.53 -1.00
N ASP A 1016 44.84 4.38 -1.97
CA ASP A 1016 43.76 4.08 -2.93
C ASP A 1016 43.98 2.78 -3.73
N ALA A 1017 45.21 2.48 -4.15
CA ALA A 1017 45.52 1.31 -4.96
C ALA A 1017 45.16 -0.03 -4.28
N LEU A 1018 45.68 -0.29 -3.07
CA LEU A 1018 45.33 -1.50 -2.30
C LEU A 1018 44.09 -1.31 -1.41
N GLY A 1019 43.54 -0.10 -1.38
CA GLY A 1019 42.23 0.21 -0.80
C GLY A 1019 41.06 -0.05 -1.74
N GLY A 1020 41.30 -0.29 -3.03
CA GLY A 1020 40.30 -0.79 -4.00
C GLY A 1020 40.15 0.01 -5.29
N GLN A 1021 40.79 1.17 -5.47
CA GLN A 1021 40.53 2.05 -6.61
C GLN A 1021 40.59 1.35 -8.00
N ASN A 1022 39.62 1.67 -8.86
CA ASN A 1022 39.40 1.06 -10.18
C ASN A 1022 39.01 -0.43 -10.04
N ASN A 1023 37.87 -0.69 -9.37
CA ASN A 1023 37.29 -2.03 -9.17
C ASN A 1023 38.31 -3.09 -8.68
N GLY A 1024 39.17 -2.71 -7.74
CA GLY A 1024 40.15 -3.58 -7.08
C GLY A 1024 41.38 -3.97 -7.92
N ALA A 1025 41.64 -3.32 -9.05
CA ALA A 1025 42.66 -3.74 -10.02
C ALA A 1025 44.06 -4.02 -9.41
N ALA A 1026 44.56 -3.19 -8.49
CA ALA A 1026 45.87 -3.40 -7.87
C ALA A 1026 45.87 -4.52 -6.81
N ILE A 1027 44.73 -4.78 -6.17
CA ILE A 1027 44.54 -5.93 -5.26
C ILE A 1027 44.56 -7.22 -6.09
N HIS A 1028 43.85 -7.25 -7.22
CA HIS A 1028 43.88 -8.40 -8.14
C HIS A 1028 45.30 -8.65 -8.69
N GLN A 1029 46.03 -7.61 -9.11
CA GLN A 1029 47.42 -7.75 -9.55
C GLN A 1029 48.33 -8.27 -8.42
N LEU A 1030 48.14 -7.85 -7.16
CA LEU A 1030 48.88 -8.39 -6.01
C LEU A 1030 48.60 -9.88 -5.79
N ILE A 1031 47.36 -10.33 -5.98
CA ILE A 1031 46.96 -11.76 -5.91
C ILE A 1031 47.66 -12.56 -7.01
N LEU A 1032 47.69 -12.06 -8.25
CA LEU A 1032 48.35 -12.71 -9.39
C LEU A 1032 49.88 -12.76 -9.22
N ASP A 1033 50.50 -11.66 -8.79
CA ASP A 1033 51.93 -11.57 -8.48
C ASP A 1033 52.32 -12.57 -7.38
N ALA A 1034 51.56 -12.61 -6.28
CA ALA A 1034 51.80 -13.52 -5.17
C ALA A 1034 51.63 -14.99 -5.59
N LYS A 1035 50.65 -15.32 -6.44
CA LYS A 1035 50.47 -16.67 -7.01
C LYS A 1035 51.69 -17.09 -7.84
N ALA A 1036 52.16 -16.22 -8.73
CA ALA A 1036 53.35 -16.47 -9.54
C ALA A 1036 54.61 -16.64 -8.67
N GLU A 1037 54.75 -15.82 -7.62
CA GLU A 1037 55.84 -15.90 -6.65
C GLU A 1037 55.80 -17.21 -5.83
N VAL A 1038 54.61 -17.68 -5.42
CA VAL A 1038 54.47 -19.00 -4.78
C VAL A 1038 54.87 -20.13 -5.72
N ALA A 1039 54.43 -20.10 -6.99
CA ALA A 1039 54.75 -21.12 -7.98
C ALA A 1039 56.24 -21.15 -8.37
N ALA A 1040 56.89 -19.99 -8.50
CA ALA A 1040 58.33 -19.88 -8.77
C ALA A 1040 59.21 -20.23 -7.56
N ASN A 1041 58.64 -20.24 -6.35
CA ASN A 1041 59.28 -20.58 -5.09
C ASN A 1041 60.66 -19.93 -4.80
N PRO A 1042 60.84 -18.60 -4.97
CA PRO A 1042 62.08 -17.91 -4.61
C PRO A 1042 62.29 -17.89 -3.08
N ALA A 1043 63.53 -17.67 -2.65
CA ALA A 1043 63.92 -17.70 -1.23
C ALA A 1043 63.27 -16.58 -0.39
N GLN A 1044 62.98 -15.43 -1.00
CA GLN A 1044 62.18 -14.34 -0.41
C GLN A 1044 60.87 -14.22 -1.19
N LYS A 1045 59.75 -14.01 -0.50
CA LYS A 1045 58.41 -13.91 -1.09
C LYS A 1045 57.68 -12.61 -0.67
N PRO A 1046 58.15 -11.43 -1.10
CA PRO A 1046 57.57 -10.15 -0.71
C PRO A 1046 56.13 -9.93 -1.20
N LYS A 1047 55.72 -10.46 -2.36
CA LYS A 1047 54.35 -10.31 -2.87
C LYS A 1047 53.36 -11.13 -2.05
N LEU A 1048 53.71 -12.37 -1.72
CA LEU A 1048 52.95 -13.20 -0.78
C LEU A 1048 52.86 -12.53 0.60
N ALA A 1049 53.95 -11.99 1.13
CA ALA A 1049 53.95 -11.31 2.43
C ALA A 1049 53.05 -10.08 2.45
N ALA A 1050 53.06 -9.27 1.38
CA ALA A 1050 52.15 -8.13 1.23
C ALA A 1050 50.68 -8.57 1.14
N LEU A 1051 50.37 -9.64 0.38
CA LEU A 1051 49.02 -10.20 0.29
C LEU A 1051 48.54 -10.77 1.65
N GLN A 1052 49.40 -11.47 2.38
CA GLN A 1052 49.12 -11.95 3.73
C GLN A 1052 48.80 -10.80 4.70
N ALA A 1053 49.56 -9.70 4.63
CA ALA A 1053 49.33 -8.52 5.45
C ALA A 1053 48.01 -7.81 5.08
N TRP A 1054 47.70 -7.68 3.79
CA TRP A 1054 46.42 -7.15 3.30
C TRP A 1054 45.23 -7.98 3.77
N ILE A 1055 45.29 -9.32 3.63
CA ILE A 1055 44.26 -10.24 4.11
C ILE A 1055 44.10 -10.14 5.63
N ALA A 1056 45.20 -10.13 6.39
CA ALA A 1056 45.16 -10.05 7.85
C ALA A 1056 44.56 -8.72 8.36
N ALA A 1057 44.96 -7.59 7.76
CA ALA A 1057 44.45 -6.27 8.12
C ALA A 1057 42.94 -6.15 7.86
N ASN A 1058 42.48 -6.57 6.68
CA ASN A 1058 41.06 -6.48 6.32
C ASN A 1058 40.20 -7.46 7.13
N ARG A 1059 40.64 -8.71 7.35
CA ARG A 1059 39.93 -9.65 8.24
C ARG A 1059 39.81 -9.10 9.67
N ALA A 1060 40.86 -8.47 10.21
CA ALA A 1060 40.82 -7.88 11.54
C ALA A 1060 39.86 -6.68 11.62
N MET A 1061 39.91 -5.78 10.63
CA MET A 1061 39.02 -4.62 10.49
C MET A 1061 37.55 -5.05 10.39
N LEU A 1062 37.22 -5.95 9.46
CA LEU A 1062 35.85 -6.42 9.25
C LEU A 1062 35.33 -7.21 10.47
N THR A 1063 36.18 -7.96 11.17
CA THR A 1063 35.81 -8.61 12.44
C THR A 1063 35.50 -7.58 13.54
N LEU A 1064 36.31 -6.52 13.64
CA LEU A 1064 36.14 -5.46 14.64
C LEU A 1064 34.84 -4.67 14.42
N GLU A 1065 34.55 -4.25 13.19
CA GLU A 1065 33.35 -3.44 12.91
C GLU A 1065 32.07 -4.27 12.76
N ALA A 1066 32.14 -5.59 12.54
CA ALA A 1066 30.96 -6.47 12.56
C ALA A 1066 30.48 -6.83 13.98
N ALA A 1067 31.34 -6.69 15.00
CA ALA A 1067 31.05 -7.10 16.37
C ALA A 1067 29.99 -6.25 17.12
N PRO A 1068 29.89 -4.91 16.95
CA PRO A 1068 28.91 -4.09 17.65
C PRO A 1068 27.46 -4.43 17.30
N ALA A 1069 26.56 -4.31 18.28
CA ALA A 1069 25.11 -4.39 18.06
C ALA A 1069 24.61 -3.24 17.15
N SER A 1070 25.30 -2.10 17.16
CA SER A 1070 25.02 -0.93 16.32
C SER A 1070 25.45 -1.07 14.85
N THR A 1071 26.18 -2.11 14.45
CA THR A 1071 26.40 -2.40 13.02
C THR A 1071 25.20 -3.20 12.50
N ARG A 1072 24.59 -2.79 11.38
CA ARG A 1072 23.48 -3.51 10.74
C ARG A 1072 24.02 -4.57 9.80
N VAL A 1073 24.72 -4.15 8.75
CA VAL A 1073 25.37 -4.99 7.74
C VAL A 1073 26.64 -4.30 7.22
N ILE A 1074 27.56 -5.10 6.70
CA ILE A 1074 28.78 -4.72 5.99
C ILE A 1074 28.78 -5.49 4.66
N TYR A 1075 29.11 -4.83 3.56
CA TYR A 1075 29.26 -5.49 2.26
C TYR A 1075 30.71 -5.43 1.78
N ILE A 1076 31.19 -6.52 1.19
CA ILE A 1076 32.52 -6.66 0.58
C ILE A 1076 32.43 -7.30 -0.81
N GLY A 1077 33.45 -7.05 -1.63
CA GLY A 1077 33.45 -7.43 -3.04
C GLY A 1077 33.45 -8.95 -3.31
N PRO A 1078 32.96 -9.36 -4.50
CA PRO A 1078 32.86 -10.75 -4.94
C PRO A 1078 34.21 -11.26 -5.49
N SER A 1079 34.19 -12.35 -6.26
CA SER A 1079 35.30 -12.84 -7.08
C SER A 1079 36.65 -12.91 -6.31
N PHE A 1080 37.72 -12.29 -6.82
CA PHE A 1080 39.05 -12.30 -6.21
C PHE A 1080 39.10 -11.72 -4.79
N VAL A 1081 38.22 -10.76 -4.44
CA VAL A 1081 38.13 -10.23 -3.07
C VAL A 1081 37.55 -11.28 -2.13
N LYS A 1082 36.45 -11.95 -2.52
CA LYS A 1082 35.87 -13.10 -1.80
C LYS A 1082 36.89 -14.22 -1.64
N LEU A 1083 37.56 -14.63 -2.71
CA LEU A 1083 38.51 -15.74 -2.72
C LEU A 1083 39.73 -15.47 -1.83
N ALA A 1084 40.26 -14.25 -1.81
CA ALA A 1084 41.38 -13.87 -0.94
C ALA A 1084 40.93 -13.69 0.53
N LEU A 1085 39.87 -12.92 0.79
CA LEU A 1085 39.43 -12.60 2.16
C LEU A 1085 38.71 -13.74 2.85
N VAL A 1086 37.83 -14.47 2.16
CA VAL A 1086 37.00 -15.52 2.76
C VAL A 1086 37.68 -16.88 2.63
N ASP A 1087 37.94 -17.34 1.41
CA ASP A 1087 38.43 -18.71 1.18
C ASP A 1087 39.91 -18.92 1.50
N GLY A 1088 40.74 -17.87 1.39
CA GLY A 1088 42.20 -17.98 1.44
C GLY A 1088 42.78 -18.67 0.19
N ARG A 1089 42.28 -18.34 -1.00
CA ARG A 1089 42.66 -18.94 -2.29
C ARG A 1089 43.02 -17.88 -3.34
N PHE A 1090 43.91 -18.24 -4.28
CA PHE A 1090 44.23 -17.40 -5.43
C PHE A 1090 43.24 -17.57 -6.61
N SER A 1091 42.36 -18.59 -6.56
CA SER A 1091 41.26 -18.80 -7.51
C SER A 1091 40.20 -19.72 -6.92
N ALA A 1092 39.08 -19.92 -7.62
CA ALA A 1092 38.02 -20.85 -7.22
C ALA A 1092 38.50 -22.30 -7.00
N ALA A 1093 39.61 -22.72 -7.61
CA ALA A 1093 40.14 -24.08 -7.51
C ALA A 1093 40.50 -24.44 -6.04
N PRO A 1094 39.86 -25.46 -5.40
CA PRO A 1094 40.04 -25.73 -3.97
C PRO A 1094 41.46 -26.11 -3.51
N ALA A 1095 42.36 -26.42 -4.44
CA ALA A 1095 43.78 -26.69 -4.18
C ALA A 1095 44.66 -25.42 -4.20
N ASP A 1096 44.21 -24.33 -4.81
CA ASP A 1096 44.97 -23.12 -5.11
C ASP A 1096 45.02 -22.15 -3.92
N LYS A 1097 45.47 -22.67 -2.77
CA LYS A 1097 45.44 -22.00 -1.46
C LYS A 1097 46.58 -21.00 -1.31
N ILE A 1098 46.30 -19.86 -0.69
CA ILE A 1098 47.29 -18.86 -0.30
C ILE A 1098 48.06 -19.39 0.91
N PRO A 1099 49.38 -19.64 0.83
CA PRO A 1099 50.14 -20.12 1.99
C PRO A 1099 50.04 -19.11 3.15
N GLY A 1100 49.81 -19.61 4.37
CA GLY A 1100 49.66 -18.76 5.56
C GLY A 1100 48.30 -18.08 5.73
N ALA A 1101 47.44 -18.03 4.71
CA ALA A 1101 46.08 -17.50 4.80
C ALA A 1101 45.05 -18.61 4.54
N GLY A 1102 44.62 -19.29 5.61
CA GLY A 1102 43.52 -20.25 5.56
C GLY A 1102 42.15 -19.57 5.37
N ALA A 1103 41.09 -20.37 5.22
CA ALA A 1103 39.72 -19.86 5.16
C ALA A 1103 39.31 -19.14 6.46
N TRP A 1104 38.45 -18.13 6.35
CA TRP A 1104 38.01 -17.28 7.45
C TRP A 1104 36.59 -17.60 7.88
N SER A 1105 36.38 -17.68 9.20
CA SER A 1105 35.04 -17.67 9.79
C SER A 1105 34.47 -16.25 9.72
N LYS A 1106 34.05 -15.84 8.52
CA LYS A 1106 33.41 -14.55 8.22
C LYS A 1106 32.27 -14.25 9.23
N PRO A 1107 32.25 -13.08 9.91
CA PRO A 1107 31.13 -12.69 10.76
C PRO A 1107 29.84 -12.59 9.93
N ILE A 1108 28.69 -13.03 10.48
CA ILE A 1108 27.41 -13.02 9.75
C ILE A 1108 27.06 -11.67 9.13
N LYS A 1109 27.32 -10.56 9.83
CA LYS A 1109 27.01 -9.21 9.32
C LYS A 1109 27.84 -8.80 8.09
N VAL A 1110 28.85 -9.57 7.68
CA VAL A 1110 29.63 -9.34 6.47
C VAL A 1110 29.03 -10.15 5.32
N HIS A 1111 28.32 -9.48 4.43
CA HIS A 1111 27.76 -10.00 3.19
C HIS A 1111 28.73 -9.79 2.02
N ILE A 1112 28.60 -10.59 0.97
CA ILE A 1112 29.47 -10.53 -0.22
C ILE A 1112 28.60 -10.11 -1.40
N GLU A 1113 28.90 -8.98 -2.04
CA GLU A 1113 28.01 -8.36 -3.03
C GLU A 1113 28.75 -7.63 -4.15
N ALA A 1114 28.13 -7.54 -5.34
CA ALA A 1114 28.57 -6.77 -6.50
C ALA A 1114 28.80 -5.28 -6.17
N GLY A 1115 29.52 -4.56 -7.05
CA GLY A 1115 29.95 -3.17 -6.86
C GLY A 1115 31.12 -2.99 -5.89
N HIS A 1116 31.09 -3.68 -4.73
CA HIS A 1116 32.02 -3.53 -3.60
C HIS A 1116 33.47 -4.04 -3.82
N LEU A 1117 33.98 -4.03 -5.06
CA LEU A 1117 35.40 -4.28 -5.34
C LEU A 1117 36.30 -3.08 -5.00
N SER A 1118 35.76 -1.86 -5.05
CA SER A 1118 36.54 -0.63 -4.84
C SER A 1118 36.52 -0.06 -3.43
N HIS A 1119 35.60 -0.55 -2.61
CA HIS A 1119 35.34 -0.14 -1.25
C HIS A 1119 34.68 -1.30 -0.49
N TRP A 1120 34.59 -1.19 0.84
CA TRP A 1120 33.65 -1.96 1.65
C TRP A 1120 32.64 -0.98 2.23
N HIS A 1121 31.37 -1.37 2.22
CA HIS A 1121 30.27 -0.56 2.75
C HIS A 1121 30.00 -0.96 4.21
N ILE A 1122 29.63 0.00 5.06
CA ILE A 1122 29.09 -0.26 6.40
C ILE A 1122 27.80 0.51 6.68
N SER A 1123 26.78 -0.21 7.13
CA SER A 1123 25.50 0.32 7.55
C SER A 1123 25.39 0.31 9.07
N LEU A 1124 25.17 1.48 9.68
CA LEU A 1124 25.20 1.70 11.14
C LEU A 1124 23.82 2.08 11.69
N THR A 1125 23.59 1.77 12.96
CA THR A 1125 22.52 2.30 13.82
C THR A 1125 23.16 3.37 14.71
N ALA A 1126 23.39 4.55 14.13
CA ALA A 1126 23.97 5.73 14.78
C ALA A 1126 22.91 6.84 14.89
N HIS A 1127 21.73 6.43 15.37
CA HIS A 1127 20.54 7.27 15.56
C HIS A 1127 20.53 7.95 16.96
N PRO A 1128 19.90 9.13 17.08
CA PRO A 1128 19.59 9.78 18.36
C PRO A 1128 18.54 9.03 19.22
#